data_AF-A0A3S9Q632-F1
#
_entry.id   AF-A0A3S9Q632-F1
#
_cell.length_a   1.000
_cell.length_b   1.000
_cell.length_c   1.000
_cell.angle_alpha   90.00
_cell.angle_beta   90.00
_cell.angle_gamma   90.00
#
_symmetry.space_group_name_H-M   'P 1'
#
loop_
_entity.id
_entity.type
_entity.pdbx_description
1 polymer ?
#
loop_
_entity_poly.entity_id
_entity_poly.type
_entity_poly.pdbx_seq_one_letter_code
_entity_poly.pdbx_strand_id
1 'polypeptide(L)'
;MIFSKFLKKKWQHKDSTVRVEAINSSLSIDDAEQRDIIMALAKNDEHENVRRAALIKLADFQSWLTHSQENTMPKVKQYAEKKVASILTDQDSIKLSEQEQLAYIAAHNDTSLFESWLKITDNAKLIITLFEKIANKNESRDNPTKPALKPQLLISLFAQKQNITVQQYIVEKIADIESLEKLKKKSQHSEVTQQLTEKIAKLQLALEQPIILRKKINLVLAKLLALKDQYEYKVYLEKRTELNNEWQLLATEFNCFEAIELTTFTEKQKTILAQLDKLFIGKAEQHAQAELARELDEKKQQARIHFDKTLAIVDQTLTTSIFENDEIEEQQYQTLFDKLTSEIIASPLNKNEQNEFIAKICQQQQKLQQLPEIAQSVSDATHLISKVSQFALPTTIAEMNERLPVYQAWLTDWKNVEKSASGTLPESIKSSAREIQQNWRQAIKPLQQSQKQEFSVTQKKLHDVRRLISAGKYNAAFGVFKKAQQLFNALSAQQQYRIQKDYDALNEKIAELADWEHYIATPRKQQLLADIKAIVETPLDNPNEQAEKVKQYRKTWNSLGHADDDAEQALNTEFNQLCETAFTPCRLYFAEQEKLRAQHLLTRQSFLEQAKSLAGSVTRNENDGDDNNLTIDYKSLENELNQLIKQWQSAGQIDREIYQGINNEFNLALQPIKLVIKNYHQENKIAKQALIGNAESLLVNDDIFYAVTEVKSLQTQWRNIGYAGPKVENKLWQNFRKINDEIFAKREQQSALDKSASTAKVAELESALQVLEEKFADAAQLEDLQQFEQALQALYKDIVSQKAKMPTLEKKISAKEKVITKKIADCKVGNEKQQWHYLFSTLEQGIENGQCFTEQNDYQALNAFWQKKIKELTSKQTETNREEATLELEILSGIPSPSELQQRRMTVQVNLMQSQMSSGAAIDLPAKFYQWLLSGKLTEQDLVLLQRIKPIFQ
;
A
#
# COMPACT_ATOMS: atom_id res chain seq x y z
N MET A 1 -77.45 44.33 80.69
CA MET A 1 -76.25 44.73 79.90
C MET A 1 -75.17 45.23 80.86
N ILE A 2 -73.89 44.91 80.60
CA ILE A 2 -72.64 45.68 80.89
C ILE A 2 -71.43 44.81 81.32
N PHE A 3 -71.59 43.63 81.94
CA PHE A 3 -70.42 42.83 82.37
C PHE A 3 -69.97 41.68 81.44
N SER A 4 -70.76 41.27 80.45
CA SER A 4 -70.35 40.25 79.47
C SER A 4 -69.33 40.74 78.42
N LYS A 5 -69.00 42.05 78.42
CA LYS A 5 -67.96 42.64 77.58
C LYS A 5 -66.59 42.81 78.30
N PHE A 6 -66.49 42.48 79.60
CA PHE A 6 -65.26 42.64 80.39
C PHE A 6 -64.50 41.34 80.66
N LEU A 7 -65.10 40.17 80.42
CA LEU A 7 -64.38 38.90 80.41
C LEU A 7 -63.88 38.66 78.99
N LYS A 8 -62.56 38.80 78.78
CA LYS A 8 -61.93 38.39 77.52
C LYS A 8 -62.32 36.94 77.24
N LYS A 9 -62.85 36.69 76.04
CA LYS A 9 -63.17 35.32 75.60
C LYS A 9 -61.91 34.46 75.78
N LYS A 10 -62.04 33.17 76.13
CA LYS A 10 -60.89 32.31 76.49
C LYS A 10 -59.77 32.30 75.43
N TRP A 11 -60.13 32.46 74.16
CA TRP A 11 -59.18 32.56 73.04
C TRP A 11 -58.43 33.90 72.93
N GLN A 12 -58.79 34.92 73.71
CA GLN A 12 -58.08 36.22 73.83
C GLN A 12 -57.30 36.35 75.15
N HIS A 13 -57.17 35.26 75.91
CA HIS A 13 -56.50 35.26 77.21
C HIS A 13 -55.00 35.52 77.07
N LYS A 14 -54.33 36.13 78.08
CA LYS A 14 -52.89 36.43 78.02
C LYS A 14 -52.04 35.15 78.00
N ASP A 15 -52.43 34.14 78.77
CA ASP A 15 -51.77 32.85 78.80
C ASP A 15 -52.06 32.03 77.53
N SER A 16 -50.99 31.61 76.84
CA SER A 16 -51.05 30.79 75.63
C SER A 16 -51.68 29.41 75.85
N THR A 17 -51.53 28.82 77.04
CA THR A 17 -52.09 27.50 77.37
C THR A 17 -53.63 27.53 77.38
N VAL A 18 -54.20 28.59 77.96
CA VAL A 18 -55.65 28.85 77.97
C VAL A 18 -56.19 29.08 76.56
N ARG A 19 -55.40 29.73 75.68
CA ARG A 19 -55.79 29.90 74.26
C ARG A 19 -55.78 28.58 73.49
N VAL A 20 -54.77 27.73 73.70
CA VAL A 20 -54.71 26.37 73.13
C VAL A 20 -55.90 25.53 73.60
N GLU A 21 -56.21 25.56 74.90
CA GLU A 21 -57.35 24.84 75.46
C GLU A 21 -58.69 25.35 74.88
N ALA A 22 -58.82 26.66 74.67
CA ALA A 22 -59.99 27.26 74.02
C ALA A 22 -60.17 26.77 72.57
N ILE A 23 -59.09 26.65 71.80
CA ILE A 23 -59.12 26.09 70.44
C ILE A 23 -59.58 24.63 70.46
N ASN A 24 -59.07 23.84 71.42
CA ASN A 24 -59.37 22.42 71.48
C ASN A 24 -60.80 22.13 71.95
N SER A 25 -61.26 22.85 72.98
CA SER A 25 -62.49 22.51 73.73
C SER A 25 -63.67 23.46 73.53
N SER A 26 -63.43 24.71 73.11
CA SER A 26 -64.45 25.77 73.15
C SER A 26 -64.79 26.38 71.79
N LEU A 27 -63.92 26.27 70.79
CA LEU A 27 -64.16 26.74 69.43
C LEU A 27 -64.48 25.55 68.50
N SER A 28 -65.55 25.67 67.72
CA SER A 28 -65.94 24.72 66.70
C SER A 28 -65.58 25.22 65.30
N ILE A 29 -65.23 24.27 64.41
CA ILE A 29 -65.01 24.53 62.99
C ILE A 29 -66.32 24.57 62.18
N ASP A 30 -67.41 24.04 62.74
CA ASP A 30 -68.72 23.98 62.08
C ASP A 30 -69.46 25.33 62.14
N ASP A 31 -69.02 26.23 63.02
CA ASP A 31 -69.55 27.59 63.16
C ASP A 31 -68.65 28.57 62.39
N ALA A 32 -69.22 29.32 61.46
CA ALA A 32 -68.47 30.20 60.56
C ALA A 32 -67.68 31.30 61.28
N GLU A 33 -68.27 31.94 62.30
CA GLU A 33 -67.59 32.99 63.07
C GLU A 33 -66.45 32.41 63.90
N GLN A 34 -66.65 31.23 64.50
CA GLN A 34 -65.62 30.56 65.29
C GLN A 34 -64.49 30.02 64.40
N ARG A 35 -64.82 29.53 63.21
CA ARG A 35 -63.82 29.11 62.21
C ARG A 35 -62.94 30.28 61.79
N ASP A 36 -63.51 31.45 61.54
CA ASP A 36 -62.75 32.66 61.22
C ASP A 36 -61.83 33.08 62.37
N ILE A 37 -62.28 32.92 63.62
CA ILE A 37 -61.43 33.12 64.80
C ILE A 37 -60.26 32.14 64.81
N ILE A 38 -60.49 30.85 64.55
CA ILE A 38 -59.42 29.84 64.49
C ILE A 38 -58.42 30.18 63.37
N MET A 39 -58.89 30.58 62.18
CA MET A 39 -58.03 31.02 61.07
C MET A 39 -57.19 32.25 61.45
N ALA A 40 -57.79 33.23 62.15
CA ALA A 40 -57.07 34.41 62.63
C ALA A 40 -55.99 34.05 63.66
N LEU A 41 -56.26 33.11 64.57
CA LEU A 41 -55.30 32.61 65.55
C LEU A 41 -54.14 31.86 64.88
N ALA A 42 -54.40 31.04 63.85
CA ALA A 42 -53.38 30.36 63.07
C ALA A 42 -52.40 31.32 62.36
N LYS A 43 -52.90 32.49 61.94
CA LYS A 43 -52.13 33.50 61.21
C LYS A 43 -51.37 34.48 62.11
N ASN A 44 -52.00 34.98 63.18
CA ASN A 44 -51.56 36.20 63.85
C ASN A 44 -51.13 36.02 65.32
N ASP A 45 -51.38 34.87 65.99
CA ASP A 45 -51.08 34.74 67.43
C ASP A 45 -49.58 34.87 67.74
N GLU A 46 -49.19 35.44 68.88
CA GLU A 46 -47.79 35.66 69.23
C GLU A 46 -47.06 34.38 69.69
N HIS A 47 -47.77 33.27 69.93
CA HIS A 47 -47.18 32.01 70.39
C HIS A 47 -47.30 30.87 69.38
N GLU A 48 -46.17 30.17 69.15
CA GLU A 48 -46.08 29.02 68.23
C GLU A 48 -47.14 27.94 68.51
N ASN A 49 -47.30 27.55 69.78
CA ASN A 49 -48.21 26.46 70.17
C ASN A 49 -49.67 26.78 69.88
N VAL A 50 -50.07 28.05 69.97
CA VAL A 50 -51.44 28.50 69.67
C VAL A 50 -51.70 28.43 68.17
N ARG A 51 -50.76 28.92 67.36
CA ARG A 51 -50.85 28.80 65.88
C ARG A 51 -50.90 27.34 65.44
N ARG A 52 -50.07 26.47 66.03
CA ARG A 52 -50.07 25.03 65.73
C ARG A 52 -51.38 24.37 66.14
N ALA A 53 -51.90 24.65 67.33
CA ALA A 53 -53.19 24.13 67.78
C ALA A 53 -54.35 24.57 66.86
N ALA A 54 -54.35 25.83 66.42
CA ALA A 54 -55.34 26.34 65.48
C ALA A 54 -55.28 25.61 64.12
N LEU A 55 -54.09 25.39 63.57
CA LEU A 55 -53.91 24.63 62.33
C LEU A 55 -54.35 23.15 62.47
N ILE A 56 -54.01 22.51 63.58
CA ILE A 56 -54.46 21.15 63.89
C ILE A 56 -55.99 21.08 63.96
N LYS A 57 -56.64 22.12 64.50
CA LYS A 57 -58.10 22.21 64.60
C LYS A 57 -58.79 22.43 63.25
N LEU A 58 -58.21 23.25 62.37
CA LEU A 58 -58.73 23.48 61.01
C LEU A 58 -58.70 22.21 60.16
N ALA A 59 -57.64 21.40 60.32
CA ALA A 59 -57.54 20.04 59.78
C ALA A 59 -57.78 19.90 58.25
N ASP A 60 -57.58 20.97 57.46
CA ASP A 60 -57.77 20.96 56.01
C ASP A 60 -56.46 21.27 55.25
N PHE A 61 -56.30 20.69 54.06
CA PHE A 61 -55.08 20.83 53.26
C PHE A 61 -54.79 22.26 52.84
N GLN A 62 -55.81 23.06 52.50
CA GLN A 62 -55.62 24.41 52.00
C GLN A 62 -55.08 25.35 53.09
N SER A 63 -55.53 25.19 54.33
CA SER A 63 -54.97 25.89 55.49
C SER A 63 -53.51 25.51 55.72
N TRP A 64 -53.17 24.21 55.69
CA TRP A 64 -51.78 23.77 55.82
C TRP A 64 -50.88 24.33 54.72
N LEU A 65 -51.36 24.33 53.47
CA LEU A 65 -50.64 24.87 52.31
C LEU A 65 -50.42 26.38 52.41
N THR A 66 -51.47 27.13 52.76
CA THR A 66 -51.37 28.59 52.91
C THR A 66 -50.33 28.95 53.98
N HIS A 67 -50.36 28.26 55.12
CA HIS A 67 -49.43 28.52 56.22
C HIS A 67 -48.02 27.93 56.02
N SER A 68 -47.84 26.95 55.13
CA SER A 68 -46.50 26.51 54.72
C SER A 68 -45.81 27.53 53.81
N GLN A 69 -46.56 28.42 53.14
CA GLN A 69 -46.01 29.44 52.24
C GLN A 69 -45.88 30.80 52.93
N GLU A 70 -46.93 31.25 53.63
CA GLU A 70 -47.11 32.65 54.03
C GLU A 70 -46.95 32.92 55.54
N ASN A 71 -46.84 31.89 56.40
CA ASN A 71 -46.83 32.12 57.85
C ASN A 71 -45.57 32.88 58.29
N THR A 72 -45.77 33.95 59.07
CA THR A 72 -44.70 34.84 59.53
C THR A 72 -43.79 34.21 60.59
N MET A 73 -44.21 33.11 61.22
CA MET A 73 -43.38 32.36 62.18
C MET A 73 -42.63 31.19 61.51
N PRO A 74 -41.29 31.20 61.47
CA PRO A 74 -40.51 30.18 60.78
C PRO A 74 -40.76 28.75 61.28
N LYS A 75 -40.90 28.56 62.60
CA LYS A 75 -41.16 27.23 63.18
C LYS A 75 -42.54 26.68 62.81
N VAL A 76 -43.55 27.54 62.74
CA VAL A 76 -44.91 27.16 62.33
C VAL A 76 -44.95 26.89 60.82
N LYS A 77 -44.24 27.70 60.03
CA LYS A 77 -44.06 27.50 58.59
C LYS A 77 -43.42 26.13 58.30
N GLN A 78 -42.29 25.80 58.94
CA GLN A 78 -41.67 24.48 58.83
C GLN A 78 -42.56 23.33 59.30
N TYR A 79 -43.35 23.55 60.36
CA TYR A 79 -44.32 22.57 60.83
C TYR A 79 -45.43 22.31 59.79
N ALA A 80 -45.95 23.37 59.17
CA ALA A 80 -46.94 23.28 58.11
C ALA A 80 -46.34 22.68 56.82
N GLU A 81 -45.12 23.02 56.42
CA GLU A 81 -44.40 22.40 55.30
C GLU A 81 -44.27 20.88 55.48
N LYS A 82 -43.86 20.42 56.68
CA LYS A 82 -43.80 18.99 57.01
C LYS A 82 -45.16 18.31 56.92
N LYS A 83 -46.22 18.99 57.36
CA LYS A 83 -47.59 18.47 57.30
C LYS A 83 -48.12 18.41 55.86
N VAL A 84 -47.86 19.44 55.04
CA VAL A 84 -48.19 19.45 53.60
C VAL A 84 -47.47 18.31 52.88
N ALA A 85 -46.18 18.11 53.17
CA ALA A 85 -45.42 17.00 52.62
C ALA A 85 -46.03 15.65 53.01
N SER A 86 -46.37 15.44 54.29
CA SER A 86 -46.98 14.17 54.72
C SER A 86 -48.35 13.92 54.11
N ILE A 87 -49.16 14.96 53.90
CA ILE A 87 -50.47 14.86 53.21
C ILE A 87 -50.26 14.47 51.74
N LEU A 88 -49.35 15.14 51.02
CA LEU A 88 -49.09 14.88 49.60
C LEU A 88 -48.51 13.47 49.37
N THR A 89 -47.66 12.97 50.28
CA THR A 89 -47.08 11.63 50.19
C THR A 89 -47.94 10.53 50.81
N ASP A 90 -49.22 10.80 51.11
CA ASP A 90 -50.16 9.85 51.71
C ASP A 90 -49.75 9.29 53.08
N GLN A 91 -48.88 10.00 53.81
CA GLN A 91 -48.43 9.64 55.16
C GLN A 91 -49.26 10.28 56.27
N ASP A 92 -50.25 11.11 55.91
CA ASP A 92 -51.18 11.76 56.83
C ASP A 92 -52.59 11.15 56.80
N SER A 93 -53.42 11.56 57.78
CA SER A 93 -54.84 11.20 57.84
C SER A 93 -55.68 11.96 56.82
N ILE A 94 -55.27 13.18 56.45
CA ILE A 94 -55.91 13.93 55.35
C ILE A 94 -55.46 13.29 54.03
N LYS A 95 -56.42 12.90 53.20
CA LYS A 95 -56.20 12.29 51.89
C LYS A 95 -56.63 13.23 50.78
N LEU A 96 -55.81 13.35 49.74
CA LEU A 96 -56.11 14.11 48.54
C LEU A 96 -56.48 13.16 47.40
N SER A 97 -57.31 13.63 46.48
CA SER A 97 -57.56 12.92 45.21
C SER A 97 -56.35 13.02 44.27
N GLU A 98 -56.26 12.08 43.33
CA GLU A 98 -55.23 12.10 42.26
C GLU A 98 -55.24 13.44 41.50
N GLN A 99 -56.43 14.02 41.26
CA GLN A 99 -56.56 15.31 40.56
C GLN A 99 -55.99 16.48 41.37
N GLU A 100 -56.21 16.51 42.69
CA GLU A 100 -55.67 17.55 43.58
C GLU A 100 -54.14 17.44 43.69
N GLN A 101 -53.61 16.21 43.76
CA GLN A 101 -52.18 15.96 43.77
C GLN A 101 -51.51 16.40 42.45
N LEU A 102 -52.12 16.08 41.30
CA LEU A 102 -51.65 16.53 39.98
C LEU A 102 -51.71 18.05 39.84
N ALA A 103 -52.80 18.68 40.31
CA ALA A 103 -52.94 20.14 40.31
C ALA A 103 -51.85 20.81 41.17
N TYR A 104 -51.50 20.22 42.32
CA TYR A 104 -50.40 20.70 43.14
C TYR A 104 -49.05 20.67 42.41
N ILE A 105 -48.72 19.54 41.76
CA ILE A 105 -47.48 19.37 40.98
C ILE A 105 -47.42 20.37 39.81
N ALA A 106 -48.56 20.64 39.17
CA ALA A 106 -48.65 21.62 38.11
C ALA A 106 -48.37 23.05 38.63
N ALA A 107 -48.95 23.43 39.77
CA ALA A 107 -48.89 24.77 40.33
C ALA A 107 -47.59 25.11 41.09
N HIS A 108 -46.82 24.13 41.55
CA HIS A 108 -45.64 24.33 42.41
C HIS A 108 -44.35 23.78 41.81
N ASN A 109 -43.21 24.30 42.29
CA ASN A 109 -41.86 23.93 41.81
C ASN A 109 -40.93 23.50 42.97
N ASP A 110 -41.42 22.70 43.91
CA ASP A 110 -40.60 22.19 45.02
C ASP A 110 -39.92 20.87 44.64
N THR A 111 -38.73 21.00 44.05
CA THR A 111 -37.97 19.84 43.58
C THR A 111 -37.49 18.91 44.69
N SER A 112 -37.25 19.41 45.90
CA SER A 112 -36.82 18.56 47.01
C SER A 112 -37.98 17.68 47.48
N LEU A 113 -39.17 18.27 47.61
CA LEU A 113 -40.39 17.55 47.90
C LEU A 113 -40.72 16.56 46.79
N PHE A 114 -40.67 16.97 45.52
CA PHE A 114 -40.98 16.10 44.38
C PHE A 114 -40.03 14.90 44.29
N GLU A 115 -38.72 15.07 44.52
CA GLU A 115 -37.77 13.94 44.58
C GLU A 115 -38.11 12.97 45.72
N SER A 116 -38.51 13.48 46.89
CA SER A 116 -38.92 12.65 48.02
C SER A 116 -40.24 11.92 47.75
N TRP A 117 -41.21 12.61 47.13
CA TRP A 117 -42.52 12.07 46.80
C TRP A 117 -42.42 10.99 45.72
N LEU A 118 -41.59 11.21 44.69
CA LEU A 118 -41.33 10.27 43.61
C LEU A 118 -40.79 8.92 44.11
N LYS A 119 -40.00 8.90 45.19
CA LYS A 119 -39.51 7.65 45.81
C LYS A 119 -40.65 6.86 46.47
N ILE A 120 -41.65 7.55 47.02
CA ILE A 120 -42.69 6.97 47.84
C ILE A 120 -43.90 6.55 46.99
N THR A 121 -44.38 7.39 46.07
CA THR A 121 -45.62 7.15 45.32
C THR A 121 -45.53 5.94 44.39
N ASP A 122 -46.60 5.16 44.29
CA ASP A 122 -46.73 4.02 43.36
C ASP A 122 -47.73 4.31 42.22
N ASN A 123 -48.34 5.51 42.19
CA ASN A 123 -49.26 5.91 41.15
C ASN A 123 -48.50 6.30 39.86
N ALA A 124 -48.76 5.58 38.76
CA ALA A 124 -48.06 5.78 37.49
C ALA A 124 -48.16 7.20 36.93
N LYS A 125 -49.32 7.85 37.00
CA LYS A 125 -49.50 9.23 36.48
C LYS A 125 -48.75 10.24 37.33
N LEU A 126 -48.79 10.10 38.66
CA LEU A 126 -48.03 10.97 39.56
C LEU A 126 -46.52 10.78 39.35
N ILE A 127 -46.05 9.55 39.21
CA ILE A 127 -44.64 9.26 38.93
C ILE A 127 -44.19 9.93 37.63
N ILE A 128 -44.95 9.79 36.54
CA ILE A 128 -44.63 10.41 35.24
C ILE A 128 -44.64 11.95 35.35
N THR A 129 -45.66 12.53 35.98
CA THR A 129 -45.79 13.99 36.11
C THR A 129 -44.70 14.59 36.98
N LEU A 130 -44.37 13.94 38.11
CA LEU A 130 -43.24 14.32 38.97
C LEU A 130 -41.91 14.20 38.23
N PHE A 131 -41.73 13.12 37.46
CA PHE A 131 -40.55 12.90 36.63
C PHE A 131 -40.38 14.02 35.59
N GLU A 132 -41.43 14.37 34.85
CA GLU A 132 -41.44 15.49 33.90
C GLU A 132 -41.08 16.81 34.57
N LYS A 133 -41.71 17.09 35.73
CA LYS A 133 -41.50 18.33 36.48
C LYS A 133 -40.05 18.49 36.96
N ILE A 134 -39.40 17.39 37.37
CA ILE A 134 -37.99 17.38 37.79
C ILE A 134 -37.07 17.43 36.56
N ALA A 135 -37.39 16.71 35.49
CA ALA A 135 -36.60 16.66 34.26
C ALA A 135 -36.55 18.02 33.53
N ASN A 136 -37.63 18.80 33.58
CA ASN A 136 -37.76 20.10 32.93
C ASN A 136 -37.26 21.28 33.77
N LYS A 137 -36.63 21.03 34.93
CA LYS A 137 -36.12 22.08 35.84
C LYS A 137 -35.11 23.02 35.19
N ASN A 138 -34.43 22.58 34.12
CA ASN A 138 -33.41 23.34 33.40
C ASN A 138 -33.69 23.35 31.88
N GLU A 139 -34.79 23.94 31.43
CA GLU A 139 -34.88 24.40 30.04
C GLU A 139 -33.93 25.60 29.81
N SER A 140 -32.62 25.37 29.91
CA SER A 140 -31.67 26.15 29.13
C SER A 140 -31.80 25.66 27.70
N ARG A 141 -31.90 26.62 26.76
CA ARG A 141 -32.21 26.42 25.33
C ARG A 141 -31.29 25.49 24.54
N ASP A 142 -30.28 24.88 25.18
CA ASP A 142 -29.12 24.31 24.50
C ASP A 142 -29.18 22.80 24.26
N ASN A 143 -30.04 22.01 24.93
CA ASN A 143 -30.15 20.58 24.60
C ASN A 143 -31.45 19.88 25.09
N PRO A 144 -32.49 19.75 24.25
CA PRO A 144 -33.80 19.20 24.64
C PRO A 144 -33.83 17.67 24.85
N THR A 145 -32.70 16.96 24.73
CA THR A 145 -32.67 15.49 24.64
C THR A 145 -32.14 14.78 25.89
N LYS A 146 -31.67 15.51 26.90
CA LYS A 146 -31.10 14.91 28.12
C LYS A 146 -31.90 15.36 29.35
N PRO A 147 -32.64 14.45 30.03
CA PRO A 147 -33.39 14.83 31.23
C PRO A 147 -32.42 15.35 32.29
N ALA A 148 -32.75 16.48 32.94
CA ALA A 148 -31.93 17.09 33.99
C ALA A 148 -31.90 16.28 35.31
N LEU A 149 -32.31 15.01 35.29
CA LEU A 149 -32.21 14.10 36.43
C LEU A 149 -30.77 13.60 36.60
N LYS A 150 -30.35 13.47 37.86
CA LYS A 150 -29.11 12.76 38.20
C LYS A 150 -29.19 11.33 37.64
N PRO A 151 -28.19 10.84 36.87
CA PRO A 151 -28.22 9.50 36.28
C PRO A 151 -28.48 8.37 37.29
N GLN A 152 -27.94 8.51 38.50
CA GLN A 152 -28.18 7.58 39.60
C GLN A 152 -29.65 7.55 40.04
N LEU A 153 -30.32 8.71 40.10
CA LEU A 153 -31.73 8.80 40.46
C LEU A 153 -32.61 8.11 39.41
N LEU A 154 -32.32 8.35 38.12
CA LEU A 154 -33.05 7.74 37.01
C LEU A 154 -32.93 6.20 37.00
N ILE A 155 -31.71 5.67 37.18
CA ILE A 155 -31.49 4.22 37.27
C ILE A 155 -32.17 3.64 38.51
N SER A 156 -32.09 4.34 39.65
CA SER A 156 -32.73 3.91 40.88
C SER A 156 -34.26 3.90 40.76
N LEU A 157 -34.85 4.92 40.14
CA LEU A 157 -36.28 5.03 39.91
C LEU A 157 -36.79 3.90 39.01
N PHE A 158 -36.11 3.67 37.88
CA PHE A 158 -36.46 2.61 36.94
C PHE A 158 -36.39 1.22 37.60
N ALA A 159 -35.40 0.99 38.46
CA ALA A 159 -35.24 -0.28 39.18
C ALA A 159 -36.26 -0.44 40.32
N GLN A 160 -36.60 0.64 41.04
CA GLN A 160 -37.52 0.61 42.19
C GLN A 160 -38.99 0.57 41.77
N LYS A 161 -39.37 1.28 40.70
CA LYS A 161 -40.74 1.39 40.22
C LYS A 161 -40.95 0.47 39.02
N GLN A 162 -41.23 -0.81 39.29
CA GLN A 162 -41.46 -1.86 38.27
C GLN A 162 -42.86 -1.77 37.61
N ASN A 163 -43.28 -0.57 37.22
CA ASN A 163 -44.53 -0.32 36.49
C ASN A 163 -44.22 -0.17 34.98
N ILE A 164 -44.88 -0.96 34.13
CA ILE A 164 -44.61 -1.00 32.69
C ILE A 164 -44.79 0.37 32.04
N THR A 165 -45.90 1.07 32.28
CA THR A 165 -46.19 2.39 31.71
C THR A 165 -45.13 3.42 32.09
N VAL A 166 -44.69 3.43 33.36
CA VAL A 166 -43.63 4.33 33.84
C VAL A 166 -42.30 4.01 33.18
N GLN A 167 -41.91 2.74 33.12
CA GLN A 167 -40.65 2.32 32.52
C GLN A 167 -40.61 2.61 31.02
N GLN A 168 -41.69 2.32 30.28
CA GLN A 168 -41.81 2.67 28.86
C GLN A 168 -41.66 4.18 28.63
N TYR A 169 -42.31 5.00 29.46
CA TYR A 169 -42.18 6.45 29.40
C TYR A 169 -40.74 6.92 29.61
N ILE A 170 -40.04 6.38 30.62
CA ILE A 170 -38.62 6.68 30.88
C ILE A 170 -37.75 6.25 29.70
N VAL A 171 -37.96 5.05 29.15
CA VAL A 171 -37.22 4.54 27.98
C VAL A 171 -37.39 5.46 26.79
N GLU A 172 -38.59 5.98 26.55
CA GLU A 172 -38.88 6.91 25.45
C GLU A 172 -38.08 8.23 25.58
N LYS A 173 -37.91 8.75 26.80
CA LYS A 173 -37.23 10.02 27.06
C LYS A 173 -35.70 9.97 27.09
N ILE A 174 -35.09 8.78 27.00
CA ILE A 174 -33.62 8.63 27.02
C ILE A 174 -33.13 8.29 25.62
N ALA A 175 -32.13 9.04 25.14
CA ALA A 175 -31.44 8.79 23.87
C ALA A 175 -29.98 8.31 24.05
N ASP A 176 -29.50 8.22 25.29
CA ASP A 176 -28.13 7.79 25.61
C ASP A 176 -28.02 6.26 25.73
N ILE A 177 -27.17 5.65 24.90
CA ILE A 177 -27.01 4.19 24.83
C ILE A 177 -26.49 3.60 26.14
N GLU A 178 -25.52 4.26 26.80
CA GLU A 178 -24.93 3.75 28.05
C GLU A 178 -25.99 3.68 29.17
N SER A 179 -26.83 4.71 29.26
CA SER A 179 -27.96 4.73 30.18
C SER A 179 -28.99 3.66 29.85
N LEU A 180 -29.37 3.50 28.57
CA LEU A 180 -30.33 2.46 28.14
C LEU A 180 -29.82 1.04 28.44
N GLU A 181 -28.53 0.76 28.25
CA GLU A 181 -27.92 -0.54 28.62
C GLU A 181 -27.97 -0.81 30.13
N LYS A 182 -27.73 0.23 30.95
CA LYS A 182 -27.88 0.12 32.41
C LYS A 182 -29.34 -0.13 32.81
N LEU A 183 -30.30 0.49 32.14
CA LEU A 183 -31.74 0.25 32.37
C LEU A 183 -32.15 -1.16 31.94
N LYS A 184 -31.66 -1.66 30.79
CA LYS A 184 -31.92 -3.01 30.29
C LYS A 184 -31.54 -4.08 31.32
N LYS A 185 -30.41 -3.93 31.99
CA LYS A 185 -29.95 -4.83 33.08
C LYS A 185 -30.83 -4.78 34.35
N LYS A 186 -31.65 -3.75 34.51
CA LYS A 186 -32.52 -3.51 35.68
C LYS A 186 -34.00 -3.75 35.39
N SER A 187 -34.35 -3.95 34.13
CA SER A 187 -35.70 -4.30 33.67
C SER A 187 -36.05 -5.72 34.09
N GLN A 188 -37.26 -5.91 34.61
CA GLN A 188 -37.81 -7.24 34.95
C GLN A 188 -38.94 -7.65 33.99
N HIS A 189 -39.45 -6.72 33.18
CA HIS A 189 -40.53 -6.93 32.23
C HIS A 189 -39.97 -7.25 30.83
N SER A 190 -40.49 -8.29 30.19
CA SER A 190 -40.03 -8.73 28.86
C SER A 190 -40.27 -7.66 27.78
N GLU A 191 -41.46 -7.05 27.78
CA GLU A 191 -41.87 -6.02 26.83
C GLU A 191 -40.94 -4.78 26.87
N VAL A 192 -40.64 -4.30 28.08
CA VAL A 192 -39.73 -3.16 28.30
C VAL A 192 -38.31 -3.51 27.89
N THR A 193 -37.86 -4.74 28.18
CA THR A 193 -36.53 -5.22 27.79
C THR A 193 -36.38 -5.33 26.27
N GLN A 194 -37.43 -5.75 25.58
CA GLN A 194 -37.49 -5.77 24.12
C GLN A 194 -37.42 -4.35 23.55
N GLN A 195 -38.26 -3.43 24.06
CA GLN A 195 -38.25 -2.03 23.64
C GLN A 195 -36.89 -1.35 23.84
N LEU A 196 -36.23 -1.61 24.97
CA LEU A 196 -34.86 -1.15 25.24
C LEU A 196 -33.86 -1.71 24.22
N THR A 197 -33.96 -3.00 23.91
CA THR A 197 -33.06 -3.66 22.95
C THR A 197 -33.25 -3.10 21.53
N GLU A 198 -34.49 -2.94 21.09
CA GLU A 198 -34.82 -2.34 19.79
C GLU A 198 -34.35 -0.89 19.70
N LYS A 199 -34.54 -0.10 20.77
CA LYS A 199 -34.09 1.29 20.81
C LYS A 199 -32.57 1.43 20.80
N ILE A 200 -31.86 0.59 21.56
CA ILE A 200 -30.38 0.52 21.56
C ILE A 200 -29.89 0.17 20.14
N ALA A 201 -30.44 -0.87 19.53
CA ALA A 201 -30.05 -1.30 18.18
C ALA A 201 -30.29 -0.19 17.14
N LYS A 202 -31.44 0.50 17.22
CA LYS A 202 -31.76 1.62 16.31
C LYS A 202 -30.78 2.80 16.47
N LEU A 203 -30.41 3.14 17.70
CA LEU A 203 -29.44 4.22 17.98
C LEU A 203 -28.02 3.84 17.56
N GLN A 204 -27.61 2.60 17.80
CA GLN A 204 -26.31 2.08 17.33
C GLN A 204 -26.22 2.09 15.81
N LEU A 205 -27.25 1.60 15.12
CA LEU A 205 -27.33 1.62 13.66
C LEU A 205 -27.22 3.06 13.12
N ALA A 206 -27.94 4.01 13.73
CA ALA A 206 -27.89 5.42 13.33
C ALA A 206 -26.51 6.07 13.54
N LEU A 207 -25.72 5.64 14.53
CA LEU A 207 -24.34 6.10 14.76
C LEU A 207 -23.35 5.45 13.79
N GLU A 208 -23.52 4.17 13.49
CA GLU A 208 -22.61 3.41 12.62
C GLU A 208 -22.82 3.70 11.12
N GLN A 209 -24.06 3.89 10.69
CA GLN A 209 -24.42 4.11 9.29
C GLN A 209 -23.62 5.25 8.62
N PRO A 210 -23.54 6.49 9.17
CA PRO A 210 -22.74 7.56 8.57
C PRO A 210 -21.24 7.23 8.55
N ILE A 211 -20.71 6.49 9.54
CA ILE A 211 -19.30 6.09 9.58
C ILE A 211 -18.99 5.11 8.44
N ILE A 212 -19.84 4.10 8.25
CA ILE A 212 -19.69 3.09 7.20
C ILE A 212 -19.86 3.75 5.83
N LEU A 213 -20.89 4.58 5.68
CA LEU A 213 -21.20 5.23 4.42
C LEU A 213 -20.08 6.22 4.03
N ARG A 214 -19.50 6.96 4.99
CA ARG A 214 -18.36 7.86 4.77
C ARG A 214 -17.14 7.09 4.24
N LYS A 215 -16.87 5.89 4.76
CA LYS A 215 -15.80 5.02 4.23
C LYS A 215 -16.07 4.58 2.80
N LYS A 216 -17.30 4.16 2.49
CA LYS A 216 -17.70 3.74 1.12
C LYS A 216 -17.61 4.90 0.13
N ILE A 217 -18.14 6.07 0.48
CA ILE A 217 -18.08 7.29 -0.35
C ILE A 217 -16.62 7.66 -0.64
N ASN A 218 -15.78 7.73 0.39
CA ASN A 218 -14.36 8.06 0.21
C ASN A 218 -13.63 7.03 -0.65
N LEU A 219 -13.97 5.74 -0.54
CA LEU A 219 -13.42 4.69 -1.39
C LEU A 219 -13.83 4.88 -2.86
N VAL A 220 -15.11 5.16 -3.14
CA VAL A 220 -15.58 5.44 -4.50
C VAL A 220 -14.90 6.69 -5.07
N LEU A 221 -14.78 7.77 -4.30
CA LEU A 221 -14.07 8.98 -4.72
C LEU A 221 -12.59 8.71 -5.02
N ALA A 222 -11.92 7.91 -4.19
CA ALA A 222 -10.53 7.52 -4.41
C ALA A 222 -10.37 6.65 -5.68
N LYS A 223 -11.27 5.68 -5.89
CA LYS A 223 -11.29 4.86 -7.11
C LYS A 223 -11.56 5.70 -8.36
N LEU A 224 -12.50 6.65 -8.29
CA LEU A 224 -12.77 7.61 -9.38
C LEU A 224 -11.52 8.45 -9.68
N LEU A 225 -10.84 8.99 -8.66
CA LEU A 225 -9.61 9.76 -8.86
C LEU A 225 -8.48 8.93 -9.48
N ALA A 226 -8.37 7.65 -9.10
CA ALA A 226 -7.38 6.73 -9.64
C ALA A 226 -7.60 6.41 -11.14
N LEU A 227 -8.80 6.67 -11.70
CA LEU A 227 -9.04 6.50 -13.13
C LEU A 227 -8.18 7.43 -14.00
N LYS A 228 -7.60 8.50 -13.44
CA LYS A 228 -6.66 9.37 -14.15
C LYS A 228 -5.44 8.60 -14.70
N ASP A 229 -5.07 7.50 -14.03
CA ASP A 229 -3.92 6.68 -14.35
C ASP A 229 -4.29 5.54 -15.34
N GLN A 230 -5.55 5.48 -15.80
CA GLN A 230 -5.99 4.47 -16.76
C GLN A 230 -5.63 4.85 -18.20
N TYR A 231 -4.91 3.97 -18.89
CA TYR A 231 -4.42 4.26 -20.24
C TYR A 231 -5.44 3.92 -21.32
N GLU A 232 -6.18 2.81 -21.16
CA GLU A 232 -7.16 2.34 -22.14
C GLU A 232 -8.52 3.03 -21.98
N TYR A 233 -8.99 3.72 -23.02
CA TYR A 233 -10.22 4.52 -22.98
C TYR A 233 -11.49 3.69 -22.73
N LYS A 234 -11.58 2.49 -23.33
CA LYS A 234 -12.74 1.62 -23.15
C LYS A 234 -12.86 1.09 -21.72
N VAL A 235 -11.75 0.62 -21.14
CA VAL A 235 -11.71 0.17 -19.74
C VAL A 235 -11.96 1.34 -18.78
N TYR A 236 -11.48 2.55 -19.11
CA TYR A 236 -11.82 3.76 -18.38
C TYR A 236 -13.34 4.03 -18.38
N LEU A 237 -14.01 3.96 -19.53
CA LEU A 237 -15.45 4.18 -19.65
C LEU A 237 -16.26 3.18 -18.82
N GLU A 238 -15.93 1.89 -18.92
CA GLU A 238 -16.60 0.82 -18.17
C GLU A 238 -16.47 1.05 -16.66
N LYS A 239 -15.24 1.24 -16.17
CA LYS A 239 -14.97 1.49 -14.75
C LYS A 239 -15.59 2.79 -14.24
N ARG A 240 -15.55 3.86 -15.05
CA ARG A 240 -16.20 5.14 -14.70
C ARG A 240 -17.70 4.98 -14.55
N THR A 241 -18.33 4.22 -15.45
CA THR A 241 -19.78 3.95 -15.42
C THR A 241 -20.15 3.14 -14.18
N GLU A 242 -19.38 2.08 -13.88
CA GLU A 242 -19.57 1.27 -12.68
C GLU A 242 -19.45 2.10 -11.39
N LEU A 243 -18.40 2.92 -11.26
CA LEU A 243 -18.18 3.76 -10.07
C LEU A 243 -19.21 4.87 -9.94
N ASN A 244 -19.71 5.42 -11.05
CA ASN A 244 -20.82 6.38 -11.02
C ASN A 244 -22.13 5.70 -10.57
N ASN A 245 -22.39 4.46 -10.99
CA ASN A 245 -23.55 3.71 -10.50
C ASN A 245 -23.41 3.40 -9.01
N GLU A 246 -22.22 3.01 -8.54
CA GLU A 246 -21.93 2.80 -7.11
C GLU A 246 -22.17 4.09 -6.33
N TRP A 247 -21.73 5.24 -6.84
CA TRP A 247 -22.03 6.55 -6.24
C TRP A 247 -23.53 6.84 -6.16
N GLN A 248 -24.27 6.64 -7.25
CA GLN A 248 -25.73 6.91 -7.27
C GLN A 248 -26.46 6.03 -6.25
N LEU A 249 -26.03 4.78 -6.08
CA LEU A 249 -26.59 3.88 -5.08
C LEU A 249 -26.31 4.40 -3.66
N LEU A 250 -25.06 4.80 -3.37
CA LEU A 250 -24.71 5.41 -2.07
C LEU A 250 -25.45 6.73 -1.82
N ALA A 251 -25.73 7.50 -2.88
CA ALA A 251 -26.44 8.78 -2.80
C ALA A 251 -27.89 8.64 -2.29
N THR A 252 -28.50 7.45 -2.39
CA THR A 252 -29.84 7.20 -1.84
C THR A 252 -29.87 7.16 -0.31
N GLU A 253 -28.72 6.91 0.34
CA GLU A 253 -28.58 6.80 1.80
C GLU A 253 -28.00 8.09 2.44
N PHE A 254 -27.92 9.18 1.68
CA PHE A 254 -27.30 10.44 2.11
C PHE A 254 -28.07 11.19 3.21
N ASN A 255 -29.29 10.77 3.51
CA ASN A 255 -30.13 11.34 4.57
C ASN A 255 -29.52 11.26 5.98
N CYS A 256 -28.50 10.42 6.19
CA CYS A 256 -27.80 10.29 7.47
C CYS A 256 -26.71 11.36 7.72
N PHE A 257 -26.37 12.20 6.72
CA PHE A 257 -25.33 13.23 6.82
C PHE A 257 -25.90 14.64 6.97
N GLU A 258 -25.10 15.55 7.53
CA GLU A 258 -25.41 16.97 7.55
C GLU A 258 -25.23 17.62 6.16
N ALA A 259 -25.98 18.69 5.88
CA ALA A 259 -25.99 19.36 4.58
C ALA A 259 -24.60 19.86 4.11
N ILE A 260 -23.75 20.29 5.05
CA ILE A 260 -22.38 20.77 4.77
C ILE A 260 -21.48 19.61 4.31
N GLU A 261 -21.67 18.43 4.90
CA GLU A 261 -20.87 17.26 4.55
C GLU A 261 -21.27 16.70 3.18
N LEU A 262 -22.57 16.69 2.91
CA LEU A 262 -23.12 16.30 1.61
C LEU A 262 -22.60 17.17 0.47
N THR A 263 -22.62 18.49 0.66
CA THR A 263 -22.07 19.44 -0.31
C THR A 263 -20.59 19.17 -0.54
N THR A 264 -19.81 18.93 0.53
CA THR A 264 -18.38 18.58 0.42
C THR A 264 -18.14 17.32 -0.42
N PHE A 265 -18.89 16.24 -0.21
CA PHE A 265 -18.72 15.00 -0.99
C PHE A 265 -19.11 15.21 -2.46
N THR A 266 -20.22 15.89 -2.69
CA THR A 266 -20.75 16.11 -4.05
C THR A 266 -19.84 17.03 -4.86
N GLU A 267 -19.28 18.08 -4.25
CA GLU A 267 -18.29 18.96 -4.88
C GLU A 267 -16.98 18.23 -5.22
N LYS A 268 -16.49 17.37 -4.31
CA LYS A 268 -15.33 16.52 -4.59
C LYS A 268 -15.57 15.62 -5.79
N GLN A 269 -16.72 14.94 -5.85
CA GLN A 269 -17.08 14.09 -6.98
C GLN A 269 -17.11 14.89 -8.28
N LYS A 270 -17.82 16.04 -8.29
CA LYS A 270 -17.94 16.91 -9.46
C LYS A 270 -16.57 17.38 -9.95
N THR A 271 -15.68 17.73 -9.03
CA THR A 271 -14.31 18.17 -9.34
C THR A 271 -13.50 17.04 -9.98
N ILE A 272 -13.56 15.82 -9.42
CA ILE A 272 -12.87 14.64 -9.97
C ILE A 272 -13.39 14.32 -11.38
N LEU A 273 -14.72 14.30 -11.57
CA LEU A 273 -15.31 14.03 -12.87
C LEU A 273 -14.91 15.07 -13.93
N ALA A 274 -14.92 16.36 -13.58
CA ALA A 274 -14.47 17.42 -14.49
C ALA A 274 -12.99 17.30 -14.87
N GLN A 275 -12.13 16.87 -13.94
CA GLN A 275 -10.71 16.60 -14.24
C GLN A 275 -10.55 15.40 -15.19
N LEU A 276 -11.30 14.32 -14.96
CA LEU A 276 -11.28 13.15 -15.84
C LEU A 276 -11.81 13.49 -17.24
N ASP A 277 -12.89 14.26 -17.35
CA ASP A 277 -13.43 14.71 -18.63
C ASP A 277 -12.36 15.47 -19.43
N LYS A 278 -11.65 16.40 -18.78
CA LYS A 278 -10.58 17.16 -19.43
C LYS A 278 -9.39 16.28 -19.85
N LEU A 279 -9.02 15.28 -19.03
CA LEU A 279 -7.89 14.38 -19.33
C LEU A 279 -8.18 13.43 -20.49
N PHE A 280 -9.41 12.95 -20.62
CA PHE A 280 -9.76 11.91 -21.59
C PHE A 280 -10.44 12.44 -22.86
N ILE A 281 -10.69 13.75 -22.98
CA ILE A 281 -11.35 14.34 -24.16
C ILE A 281 -10.68 13.96 -25.49
N GLY A 282 -9.34 14.03 -25.56
CA GLY A 282 -8.61 13.65 -26.78
C GLY A 282 -8.66 12.15 -27.09
N LYS A 283 -8.72 11.30 -26.06
CA LYS A 283 -8.87 9.84 -26.23
C LYS A 283 -10.30 9.47 -26.65
N ALA A 284 -11.31 10.22 -26.19
CA ALA A 284 -12.68 10.07 -26.60
C ALA A 284 -12.86 10.35 -28.10
N GLU A 285 -12.27 11.45 -28.57
CA GLU A 285 -12.25 11.79 -30.00
C GLU A 285 -11.54 10.73 -30.84
N GLN A 286 -10.38 10.24 -30.40
CA GLN A 286 -9.64 9.18 -31.09
C GLN A 286 -10.43 7.87 -31.17
N HIS A 287 -11.11 7.47 -30.10
CA HIS A 287 -11.95 6.26 -30.10
C HIS A 287 -13.13 6.40 -31.06
N ALA A 288 -13.82 7.54 -31.04
CA ALA A 288 -14.92 7.81 -31.97
C ALA A 288 -14.45 7.79 -33.43
N GLN A 289 -13.29 8.39 -33.72
CA GLN A 289 -12.67 8.34 -35.04
C GLN A 289 -12.30 6.91 -35.46
N ALA A 290 -11.78 6.10 -34.53
CA ALA A 290 -11.43 4.70 -34.79
C ALA A 290 -12.67 3.83 -35.07
N GLU A 291 -13.78 4.02 -34.34
CA GLU A 291 -15.04 3.32 -34.61
C GLU A 291 -15.62 3.69 -35.97
N LEU A 292 -15.66 4.99 -36.31
CA LEU A 292 -16.09 5.45 -37.62
C LEU A 292 -15.20 4.90 -38.75
N ALA A 293 -13.88 4.86 -38.54
CA ALA A 293 -12.95 4.27 -39.50
C ALA A 293 -13.18 2.77 -39.69
N ARG A 294 -13.46 2.04 -38.60
CA ARG A 294 -13.76 0.61 -38.64
C ARG A 294 -15.08 0.32 -39.36
N GLU A 295 -16.15 1.06 -39.05
CA GLU A 295 -17.43 0.94 -39.76
C GLU A 295 -17.28 1.24 -41.25
N LEU A 296 -16.48 2.25 -41.60
CA LEU A 296 -16.20 2.59 -42.99
C LEU A 296 -15.43 1.46 -43.70
N ASP A 297 -14.46 0.86 -43.04
CA ASP A 297 -13.67 -0.26 -43.58
C ASP A 297 -14.53 -1.53 -43.77
N GLU A 298 -15.36 -1.88 -42.78
CA GLU A 298 -16.31 -2.98 -42.88
C GLU A 298 -17.27 -2.80 -44.07
N LYS A 299 -17.83 -1.58 -44.25
CA LYS A 299 -18.69 -1.27 -45.40
C LYS A 299 -17.95 -1.36 -46.74
N LYS A 300 -16.69 -0.91 -46.81
CA LYS A 300 -15.84 -1.07 -48.00
C LYS A 300 -15.58 -2.54 -48.32
N GLN A 301 -15.28 -3.35 -47.31
CA GLN A 301 -15.02 -4.77 -47.50
C GLN A 301 -16.27 -5.51 -47.97
N GLN A 302 -17.44 -5.23 -47.40
CA GLN A 302 -18.72 -5.78 -47.85
C GLN A 302 -19.01 -5.41 -49.32
N ALA A 303 -18.75 -4.16 -49.71
CA ALA A 303 -18.91 -3.72 -51.09
C ALA A 303 -17.99 -4.50 -52.06
N ARG A 304 -16.70 -4.71 -51.71
CA ARG A 304 -15.78 -5.51 -52.53
C ARG A 304 -16.27 -6.94 -52.72
N ILE A 305 -16.66 -7.59 -51.63
CA ILE A 305 -17.14 -8.97 -51.65
C ILE A 305 -18.39 -9.08 -52.54
N HIS A 306 -19.34 -8.15 -52.41
CA HIS A 306 -20.53 -8.09 -53.24
C HIS A 306 -20.19 -7.95 -54.73
N PHE A 307 -19.32 -7.00 -55.09
CA PHE A 307 -18.95 -6.75 -56.48
C PHE A 307 -18.14 -7.89 -57.11
N ASP A 308 -17.12 -8.42 -56.42
CA ASP A 308 -16.35 -9.57 -56.93
C ASP A 308 -17.22 -10.81 -57.10
N LYS A 309 -18.11 -11.10 -56.13
CA LYS A 309 -19.03 -12.24 -56.21
C LYS A 309 -19.99 -12.09 -57.39
N THR A 310 -20.58 -10.92 -57.55
CA THR A 310 -21.52 -10.65 -58.65
C THR A 310 -20.83 -10.78 -60.01
N LEU A 311 -19.64 -10.19 -60.16
CA LEU A 311 -18.85 -10.30 -61.39
C LEU A 311 -18.40 -11.73 -61.71
N ALA A 312 -18.04 -12.52 -60.70
CA ALA A 312 -17.65 -13.92 -60.89
C ALA A 312 -18.83 -14.78 -61.35
N ILE A 313 -20.03 -14.58 -60.78
CA ILE A 313 -21.25 -15.26 -61.21
C ILE A 313 -21.55 -14.91 -62.67
N VAL A 314 -21.51 -13.62 -63.02
CA VAL A 314 -21.75 -13.16 -64.40
C VAL A 314 -20.75 -13.76 -65.38
N ASP A 315 -19.45 -13.80 -65.06
CA ASP A 315 -18.42 -14.41 -65.92
C ASP A 315 -18.66 -15.91 -66.10
N GLN A 316 -19.04 -16.61 -65.03
CA GLN A 316 -19.31 -18.05 -65.08
C GLN A 316 -20.56 -18.35 -65.93
N THR A 317 -21.67 -17.65 -65.71
CA THR A 317 -22.90 -17.85 -66.48
C THR A 317 -22.69 -17.51 -67.96
N LEU A 318 -22.01 -16.40 -68.25
CA LEU A 318 -21.67 -16.02 -69.63
C LEU A 318 -20.82 -17.10 -70.31
N THR A 319 -19.82 -17.63 -69.60
CA THR A 319 -18.94 -18.70 -70.10
C THR A 319 -19.70 -20.01 -70.35
N THR A 320 -20.60 -20.42 -69.44
CA THR A 320 -21.40 -21.65 -69.62
C THR A 320 -22.37 -21.53 -70.81
N SER A 321 -23.09 -20.41 -70.93
CA SER A 321 -24.04 -20.19 -72.02
C SER A 321 -23.36 -20.13 -73.40
N ILE A 322 -22.09 -19.68 -73.46
CA ILE A 322 -21.26 -19.73 -74.69
C ILE A 322 -21.04 -21.17 -75.18
N PHE A 323 -20.88 -22.12 -74.27
CA PHE A 323 -20.48 -23.48 -74.62
C PHE A 323 -21.65 -24.47 -74.73
N GLU A 324 -22.77 -24.19 -74.06
CA GLU A 324 -23.99 -25.02 -74.12
C GLU A 324 -24.95 -24.62 -75.26
N ASN A 325 -24.63 -23.55 -76.01
CA ASN A 325 -25.39 -23.07 -77.17
C ASN A 325 -26.81 -22.57 -76.81
N ASP A 326 -26.98 -22.09 -75.57
CA ASP A 326 -28.23 -21.47 -75.10
C ASP A 326 -28.42 -20.07 -75.71
N GLU A 327 -29.68 -19.64 -75.90
CA GLU A 327 -29.98 -18.27 -76.36
C GLU A 327 -29.56 -17.24 -75.28
N ILE A 328 -28.56 -16.41 -75.57
CA ILE A 328 -28.07 -15.36 -74.66
C ILE A 328 -28.89 -14.08 -74.87
N GLU A 329 -29.69 -13.69 -73.87
CA GLU A 329 -30.40 -12.40 -73.86
C GLU A 329 -29.46 -11.22 -73.52
N GLU A 330 -28.81 -10.65 -74.53
CA GLU A 330 -27.81 -9.57 -74.39
C GLU A 330 -28.31 -8.34 -73.60
N GLN A 331 -29.60 -8.01 -73.74
CA GLN A 331 -30.24 -6.87 -73.06
C GLN A 331 -30.31 -7.04 -71.54
N GLN A 332 -30.45 -8.27 -71.04
CA GLN A 332 -30.49 -8.54 -69.61
C GLN A 332 -29.12 -8.29 -68.95
N TYR A 333 -28.04 -8.71 -69.61
CA TYR A 333 -26.67 -8.47 -69.14
C TYR A 333 -26.30 -6.99 -69.15
N GLN A 334 -26.68 -6.24 -70.19
CA GLN A 334 -26.47 -4.79 -70.23
C GLN A 334 -27.16 -4.07 -69.06
N THR A 335 -28.43 -4.41 -68.80
CA THR A 335 -29.18 -3.84 -67.68
C THR A 335 -28.51 -4.15 -66.32
N LEU A 336 -27.95 -5.36 -66.18
CA LEU A 336 -27.23 -5.78 -64.98
C LEU A 336 -25.91 -5.00 -64.81
N PHE A 337 -25.16 -4.76 -65.88
CA PHE A 337 -23.91 -3.99 -65.84
C PHE A 337 -24.13 -2.52 -65.51
N ASP A 338 -25.18 -1.89 -66.05
CA ASP A 338 -25.55 -0.50 -65.73
C ASP A 338 -25.93 -0.33 -64.25
N LYS A 339 -26.70 -1.29 -63.74
CA LYS A 339 -27.07 -1.35 -62.32
C LYS A 339 -25.83 -1.52 -61.43
N LEU A 340 -24.95 -2.47 -61.77
CA LEU A 340 -23.73 -2.73 -61.01
C LEU A 340 -22.78 -1.53 -61.01
N THR A 341 -22.65 -0.83 -62.15
CA THR A 341 -21.86 0.40 -62.27
C THR A 341 -22.40 1.51 -61.36
N SER A 342 -23.73 1.67 -61.32
CA SER A 342 -24.39 2.63 -60.43
C SER A 342 -24.18 2.30 -58.95
N GLU A 343 -24.27 1.01 -58.58
CA GLU A 343 -23.99 0.53 -57.22
C GLU A 343 -22.53 0.77 -56.80
N ILE A 344 -21.56 0.58 -57.72
CA ILE A 344 -20.14 0.83 -57.47
C ILE A 344 -19.87 2.32 -57.22
N ILE A 345 -20.44 3.22 -58.03
CA ILE A 345 -20.26 4.67 -57.87
C ILE A 345 -20.86 5.16 -56.54
N ALA A 346 -21.99 4.59 -56.13
CA ALA A 346 -22.65 4.91 -54.85
C ALA A 346 -21.98 4.26 -53.62
N SER A 347 -20.98 3.40 -53.82
CA SER A 347 -20.31 2.66 -52.76
C SER A 347 -19.30 3.51 -51.97
N PRO A 348 -18.92 3.11 -50.74
CA PRO A 348 -17.92 3.80 -49.93
C PRO A 348 -16.47 3.57 -50.41
N LEU A 349 -16.27 2.87 -51.52
CA LEU A 349 -14.95 2.62 -52.12
C LEU A 349 -14.31 3.92 -52.61
N ASN A 350 -12.98 3.95 -52.66
CA ASN A 350 -12.28 5.11 -53.24
C ASN A 350 -12.34 5.08 -54.78
N LYS A 351 -12.02 6.20 -55.44
CA LYS A 351 -12.10 6.31 -56.90
C LYS A 351 -11.24 5.28 -57.65
N ASN A 352 -10.09 4.89 -57.10
CA ASN A 352 -9.23 3.90 -57.75
C ASN A 352 -9.89 2.52 -57.72
N GLU A 353 -10.42 2.13 -56.56
CA GLU A 353 -11.15 0.87 -56.36
C GLU A 353 -12.43 0.82 -57.20
N GLN A 354 -13.19 1.92 -57.26
CA GLN A 354 -14.35 2.04 -58.13
C GLN A 354 -13.96 1.84 -59.60
N ASN A 355 -12.89 2.48 -60.05
CA ASN A 355 -12.41 2.34 -61.43
C ASN A 355 -11.93 0.93 -61.76
N GLU A 356 -11.33 0.19 -60.81
CA GLU A 356 -10.95 -1.20 -61.00
C GLU A 356 -12.16 -2.11 -61.27
N PHE A 357 -13.24 -1.96 -60.48
CA PHE A 357 -14.47 -2.73 -60.70
C PHE A 357 -15.20 -2.33 -61.98
N ILE A 358 -15.25 -1.04 -62.32
CA ILE A 358 -15.82 -0.56 -63.57
C ILE A 358 -15.03 -1.11 -64.78
N ALA A 359 -13.70 -1.16 -64.69
CA ALA A 359 -12.88 -1.76 -65.76
C ALA A 359 -13.18 -3.26 -65.95
N LYS A 360 -13.44 -4.01 -64.87
CA LYS A 360 -13.87 -5.42 -64.95
C LYS A 360 -15.24 -5.56 -65.64
N ILE A 361 -16.19 -4.66 -65.37
CA ILE A 361 -17.49 -4.61 -66.05
C ILE A 361 -17.31 -4.38 -67.56
N CYS A 362 -16.52 -3.36 -67.94
CA CYS A 362 -16.26 -3.06 -69.34
C CYS A 362 -15.62 -4.27 -70.07
N GLN A 363 -14.74 -5.00 -69.40
CA GLN A 363 -14.14 -6.21 -69.96
C GLN A 363 -15.19 -7.30 -70.22
N GLN A 364 -16.14 -7.51 -69.31
CA GLN A 364 -17.21 -8.49 -69.48
C GLN A 364 -18.19 -8.08 -70.59
N GLN A 365 -18.53 -6.79 -70.70
CA GLN A 365 -19.33 -6.26 -71.81
C GLN A 365 -18.64 -6.48 -73.16
N GLN A 366 -17.32 -6.30 -73.24
CA GLN A 366 -16.57 -6.55 -74.47
C GLN A 366 -16.57 -8.04 -74.85
N LYS A 367 -16.49 -8.97 -73.88
CA LYS A 367 -16.60 -10.42 -74.15
C LYS A 367 -17.96 -10.79 -74.75
N LEU A 368 -19.04 -10.22 -74.22
CA LEU A 368 -20.42 -10.46 -74.70
C LEU A 368 -20.59 -10.07 -76.18
N GLN A 369 -19.88 -9.06 -76.67
CA GLN A 369 -19.95 -8.62 -78.07
C GLN A 369 -19.13 -9.49 -79.05
N GLN A 370 -18.21 -10.34 -78.55
CA GLN A 370 -17.27 -11.14 -79.35
C GLN A 370 -17.63 -12.64 -79.43
N LEU A 371 -18.83 -13.01 -78.99
CA LEU A 371 -19.31 -14.41 -78.89
C LEU A 371 -19.09 -15.28 -80.15
N PRO A 372 -19.35 -14.81 -81.39
CA PRO A 372 -19.23 -15.67 -82.59
C PRO A 372 -17.76 -16.01 -82.93
N GLU A 373 -16.84 -15.07 -82.70
CA GLU A 373 -15.40 -15.26 -82.95
C GLU A 373 -14.80 -16.24 -81.94
N ILE A 374 -15.32 -16.23 -80.70
CA ILE A 374 -14.93 -17.17 -79.64
C ILE A 374 -15.32 -18.61 -80.02
N ALA A 375 -16.53 -18.83 -80.54
CA ALA A 375 -16.99 -20.16 -80.97
C ALA A 375 -16.17 -20.75 -82.13
N GLN A 376 -15.84 -19.94 -83.15
CA GLN A 376 -14.99 -20.37 -84.27
C GLN A 376 -13.58 -20.77 -83.81
N SER A 377 -13.02 -20.02 -82.86
CA SER A 377 -11.69 -20.26 -82.32
C SER A 377 -11.55 -21.61 -81.60
N VAL A 378 -12.63 -22.14 -81.00
CA VAL A 378 -12.64 -23.47 -80.38
C VAL A 378 -12.45 -24.58 -81.42
N SER A 379 -13.06 -24.44 -82.60
CA SER A 379 -12.93 -25.38 -83.71
C SER A 379 -11.52 -25.37 -84.29
N ASP A 380 -10.97 -24.18 -84.55
CA ASP A 380 -9.62 -23.99 -85.07
C ASP A 380 -8.55 -24.54 -84.09
N ALA A 381 -8.74 -24.34 -82.78
CA ALA A 381 -7.86 -24.87 -81.74
C ALA A 381 -7.78 -26.40 -81.75
N THR A 382 -8.93 -27.06 -81.94
CA THR A 382 -9.02 -28.53 -81.98
C THR A 382 -8.27 -29.09 -83.19
N HIS A 383 -8.38 -28.45 -84.36
CA HIS A 383 -7.66 -28.85 -85.56
C HIS A 383 -6.14 -28.69 -85.42
N LEU A 384 -5.68 -27.60 -84.79
CA LEU A 384 -4.26 -27.36 -84.53
C LEU A 384 -3.62 -28.43 -83.64
N ILE A 385 -4.31 -28.87 -82.58
CA ILE A 385 -3.82 -29.94 -81.69
C ILE A 385 -3.62 -31.24 -82.46
N SER A 386 -4.56 -31.61 -83.33
CA SER A 386 -4.45 -32.83 -84.14
C SER A 386 -3.24 -32.78 -85.07
N LYS A 387 -3.02 -31.66 -85.76
CA LYS A 387 -1.95 -31.48 -86.76
C LYS A 387 -0.54 -31.62 -86.17
N VAL A 388 -0.27 -31.02 -85.02
CA VAL A 388 1.08 -31.05 -84.40
C VAL A 388 1.39 -32.38 -83.72
N SER A 389 0.36 -33.10 -83.26
CA SER A 389 0.52 -34.41 -82.61
C SER A 389 0.98 -35.52 -83.57
N GLN A 390 0.97 -35.26 -84.89
CA GLN A 390 1.46 -36.18 -85.91
C GLN A 390 3.00 -36.17 -86.07
N PHE A 391 3.71 -35.21 -85.46
CA PHE A 391 5.17 -35.08 -85.56
C PHE A 391 5.90 -35.63 -84.32
N ALA A 392 6.95 -36.43 -84.54
CA ALA A 392 7.81 -36.92 -83.47
C ALA A 392 8.78 -35.83 -82.95
N LEU A 393 9.03 -35.85 -81.64
CA LEU A 393 9.93 -34.91 -80.97
C LEU A 393 11.39 -35.05 -81.46
N PRO A 394 12.15 -33.95 -81.60
CA PRO A 394 13.55 -34.00 -82.04
C PRO A 394 14.48 -34.49 -80.91
N THR A 395 15.43 -35.36 -81.25
CA THR A 395 16.44 -35.91 -80.33
C THR A 395 17.86 -35.45 -80.65
N THR A 396 18.10 -34.92 -81.86
CA THR A 396 19.40 -34.39 -82.31
C THR A 396 19.29 -32.94 -82.80
N ILE A 397 20.42 -32.21 -82.83
CA ILE A 397 20.48 -30.84 -83.37
C ILE A 397 20.06 -30.80 -84.85
N ALA A 398 20.34 -31.86 -85.61
CA ALA A 398 19.91 -31.98 -87.01
C ALA A 398 18.39 -32.08 -87.14
N GLU A 399 17.74 -32.99 -86.41
CA GLU A 399 16.28 -33.13 -86.36
C GLU A 399 15.59 -31.88 -85.83
N MET A 400 16.20 -31.19 -84.87
CA MET A 400 15.71 -29.91 -84.35
C MET A 400 15.69 -28.85 -85.46
N ASN A 401 16.75 -28.71 -86.25
CA ASN A 401 16.81 -27.70 -87.31
C ASN A 401 15.73 -27.93 -88.39
N GLU A 402 15.34 -29.18 -88.64
CA GLU A 402 14.30 -29.54 -89.61
C GLU A 402 12.87 -29.31 -89.06
N ARG A 403 12.60 -29.73 -87.82
CA ARG A 403 11.24 -29.78 -87.26
C ARG A 403 10.84 -28.53 -86.46
N LEU A 404 11.80 -27.75 -85.96
CA LEU A 404 11.54 -26.53 -85.20
C LEU A 404 10.70 -25.48 -85.97
N PRO A 405 10.89 -25.25 -87.28
CA PRO A 405 10.06 -24.32 -88.04
C PRO A 405 8.57 -24.72 -88.06
N VAL A 406 8.28 -26.03 -88.13
CA VAL A 406 6.91 -26.55 -88.13
C VAL A 406 6.23 -26.30 -86.78
N TYR A 407 6.94 -26.55 -85.67
CA TYR A 407 6.43 -26.26 -84.34
C TYR A 407 6.28 -24.74 -84.08
N GLN A 408 7.17 -23.91 -84.62
CA GLN A 408 7.06 -22.45 -84.54
C GLN A 408 5.86 -21.91 -85.31
N ALA A 409 5.56 -22.47 -86.49
CA ALA A 409 4.34 -22.17 -87.22
C ALA A 409 3.10 -22.53 -86.39
N TRP A 410 3.08 -23.74 -85.79
CA TRP A 410 1.99 -24.15 -84.91
C TRP A 410 1.80 -23.23 -83.69
N LEU A 411 2.88 -22.80 -83.03
CA LEU A 411 2.79 -21.83 -81.93
C LEU A 411 2.18 -20.50 -82.36
N THR A 412 2.48 -20.06 -83.58
CA THR A 412 1.94 -18.82 -84.15
C THR A 412 0.45 -18.96 -84.43
N ASP A 413 0.06 -20.07 -85.07
CA ASP A 413 -1.33 -20.37 -85.38
C ASP A 413 -2.15 -20.54 -84.08
N TRP A 414 -1.61 -21.24 -83.09
CA TRP A 414 -2.23 -21.41 -81.77
C TRP A 414 -2.44 -20.06 -81.06
N LYS A 415 -1.46 -19.17 -81.11
CA LYS A 415 -1.57 -17.83 -80.53
C LYS A 415 -2.61 -16.97 -81.23
N ASN A 416 -2.74 -17.09 -82.55
CA ASN A 416 -3.77 -16.39 -83.31
C ASN A 416 -5.16 -16.87 -82.89
N VAL A 417 -5.34 -18.19 -82.74
CA VAL A 417 -6.59 -18.78 -82.25
C VAL A 417 -6.90 -18.37 -80.81
N GLU A 418 -5.91 -18.37 -79.92
CA GLU A 418 -6.10 -17.91 -78.53
C GLU A 418 -6.46 -16.42 -78.43
N LYS A 419 -5.90 -15.60 -79.33
CA LYS A 419 -6.20 -14.17 -79.43
C LYS A 419 -7.63 -13.94 -79.95
N SER A 420 -8.05 -14.68 -80.96
CA SER A 420 -9.43 -14.64 -81.48
C SER A 420 -10.44 -15.20 -80.47
N ALA A 421 -10.02 -16.14 -79.61
CA ALA A 421 -10.86 -16.71 -78.56
C ALA A 421 -11.01 -15.82 -77.32
N SER A 422 -10.30 -14.68 -77.22
CA SER A 422 -10.32 -13.77 -76.06
C SER A 422 -10.20 -14.46 -74.68
N GLY A 423 -9.51 -15.61 -74.62
CA GLY A 423 -9.30 -16.40 -73.39
C GLY A 423 -10.37 -17.48 -73.09
N THR A 424 -11.40 -17.59 -73.91
CA THR A 424 -12.57 -18.48 -73.74
C THR A 424 -12.45 -19.77 -74.57
N LEU A 425 -11.35 -20.51 -74.40
CA LEU A 425 -11.22 -21.90 -74.90
C LEU A 425 -11.54 -22.92 -73.79
N PRO A 426 -12.16 -24.08 -74.10
CA PRO A 426 -12.37 -25.18 -73.17
C PRO A 426 -11.07 -25.65 -72.50
N GLU A 427 -11.14 -26.01 -71.22
CA GLU A 427 -9.95 -26.41 -70.46
C GLU A 427 -9.34 -27.72 -70.99
N SER A 428 -10.14 -28.60 -71.59
CA SER A 428 -9.65 -29.80 -72.28
C SER A 428 -8.69 -29.44 -73.42
N ILE A 429 -9.06 -28.50 -74.29
CA ILE A 429 -8.24 -28.06 -75.43
C ILE A 429 -7.00 -27.29 -74.92
N LYS A 430 -7.17 -26.42 -73.92
CA LYS A 430 -6.04 -25.71 -73.27
C LYS A 430 -5.03 -26.69 -72.65
N SER A 431 -5.50 -27.74 -71.98
CA SER A 431 -4.63 -28.75 -71.36
C SER A 431 -3.81 -29.53 -72.39
N SER A 432 -4.42 -29.97 -73.49
CA SER A 432 -3.72 -30.69 -74.56
C SER A 432 -2.67 -29.80 -75.27
N ALA A 433 -2.97 -28.54 -75.53
CA ALA A 433 -2.00 -27.61 -76.09
C ALA A 433 -0.83 -27.32 -75.13
N ARG A 434 -1.10 -27.19 -73.82
CA ARG A 434 -0.05 -27.04 -72.80
C ARG A 434 0.87 -28.27 -72.75
N GLU A 435 0.31 -29.47 -72.85
CA GLU A 435 1.08 -30.72 -72.88
C GLU A 435 2.01 -30.78 -74.10
N ILE A 436 1.50 -30.47 -75.29
CA ILE A 436 2.31 -30.36 -76.52
C ILE A 436 3.42 -29.33 -76.34
N GLN A 437 3.10 -28.14 -75.83
CA GLN A 437 4.10 -27.08 -75.59
C GLN A 437 5.19 -27.52 -74.61
N GLN A 438 4.81 -28.20 -73.54
CA GLN A 438 5.75 -28.70 -72.54
C GLN A 438 6.69 -29.75 -73.14
N ASN A 439 6.15 -30.73 -73.86
CA ASN A 439 6.93 -31.82 -74.45
C ASN A 439 7.92 -31.30 -75.50
N TRP A 440 7.49 -30.40 -76.38
CA TRP A 440 8.38 -29.76 -77.37
C TRP A 440 9.43 -28.86 -76.71
N ARG A 441 9.05 -28.09 -75.69
CA ARG A 441 10.01 -27.26 -74.95
C ARG A 441 11.07 -28.09 -74.23
N GLN A 442 10.70 -29.21 -73.64
CA GLN A 442 11.64 -30.11 -72.98
C GLN A 442 12.61 -30.75 -73.97
N ALA A 443 12.15 -31.14 -75.16
CA ALA A 443 13.01 -31.69 -76.21
C ALA A 443 13.95 -30.63 -76.84
N ILE A 444 13.44 -29.43 -77.14
CA ILE A 444 14.20 -28.39 -77.85
C ILE A 444 15.19 -27.64 -76.95
N LYS A 445 14.84 -27.35 -75.69
CA LYS A 445 15.64 -26.49 -74.79
C LYS A 445 17.09 -26.96 -74.63
N PRO A 446 17.41 -28.23 -74.33
CA PRO A 446 18.80 -28.67 -74.21
C PRO A 446 19.56 -28.57 -75.54
N LEU A 447 18.90 -28.89 -76.66
CA LEU A 447 19.51 -28.84 -77.99
C LEU A 447 19.82 -27.39 -78.44
N GLN A 448 18.90 -26.45 -78.20
CA GLN A 448 19.13 -25.02 -78.48
C GLN A 448 20.19 -24.41 -77.56
N GLN A 449 20.24 -24.83 -76.29
CA GLN A 449 21.26 -24.35 -75.36
C GLN A 449 22.65 -24.81 -75.81
N SER A 450 22.80 -26.09 -76.19
CA SER A 450 24.05 -26.61 -76.75
C SER A 450 24.48 -25.85 -78.01
N GLN A 451 23.55 -25.67 -78.97
CA GLN A 451 23.82 -24.98 -80.23
C GLN A 451 24.17 -23.48 -80.04
N LYS A 452 23.51 -22.78 -79.10
CA LYS A 452 23.83 -21.38 -78.76
C LYS A 452 25.16 -21.25 -78.03
N GLN A 453 25.45 -22.17 -77.12
CA GLN A 453 26.70 -22.17 -76.38
C GLN A 453 27.89 -22.38 -77.32
N GLU A 454 27.83 -23.35 -78.23
CA GLU A 454 28.88 -23.59 -79.23
C GLU A 454 29.10 -22.38 -80.14
N PHE A 455 28.03 -21.75 -80.62
CA PHE A 455 28.14 -20.55 -81.45
C PHE A 455 28.70 -19.34 -80.71
N SER A 456 28.21 -19.06 -79.49
CA SER A 456 28.69 -17.94 -78.68
C SER A 456 30.15 -18.11 -78.27
N VAL A 457 30.57 -19.34 -77.92
CA VAL A 457 31.97 -19.64 -77.60
C VAL A 457 32.84 -19.37 -78.83
N THR A 458 32.40 -19.77 -80.03
CA THR A 458 33.13 -19.50 -81.28
C THR A 458 33.27 -18.00 -81.55
N GLN A 459 32.18 -17.23 -81.46
CA GLN A 459 32.20 -15.78 -81.65
C GLN A 459 33.09 -15.06 -80.63
N LYS A 460 33.00 -15.47 -79.36
CA LYS A 460 33.85 -14.91 -78.30
C LYS A 460 35.33 -15.16 -78.58
N LYS A 461 35.67 -16.35 -79.07
CA LYS A 461 37.05 -16.66 -79.44
C LYS A 461 37.55 -15.81 -80.62
N LEU A 462 36.74 -15.60 -81.66
CA LEU A 462 37.10 -14.69 -82.76
C LEU A 462 37.25 -13.23 -82.28
N HIS A 463 36.37 -12.76 -81.40
CA HIS A 463 36.52 -11.43 -80.80
C HIS A 463 37.76 -11.32 -79.91
N ASP A 464 38.05 -12.35 -79.11
CA ASP A 464 39.25 -12.41 -78.28
C ASP A 464 40.51 -12.32 -79.17
N VAL A 465 40.55 -13.02 -80.31
CA VAL A 465 41.65 -12.90 -81.30
C VAL A 465 41.75 -11.47 -81.80
N ARG A 466 40.65 -10.86 -82.25
CA ARG A 466 40.63 -9.48 -82.76
C ARG A 466 41.15 -8.48 -81.73
N ARG A 467 40.72 -8.61 -80.48
CA ARG A 467 41.15 -7.77 -79.36
C ARG A 467 42.62 -7.98 -79.03
N LEU A 468 43.11 -9.23 -79.07
CA LEU A 468 44.51 -9.53 -78.80
C LEU A 468 45.41 -8.95 -79.91
N ILE A 469 44.98 -9.01 -81.17
CA ILE A 469 45.65 -8.35 -82.29
C ILE A 469 45.69 -6.83 -82.10
N SER A 470 44.56 -6.18 -81.81
CA SER A 470 44.51 -4.71 -81.64
C SER A 470 45.26 -4.23 -80.40
N ALA A 471 45.34 -5.05 -79.35
CA ALA A 471 46.12 -4.78 -78.15
C ALA A 471 47.61 -5.11 -78.30
N GLY A 472 48.07 -5.57 -79.47
CA GLY A 472 49.46 -5.92 -79.73
C GLY A 472 49.95 -7.19 -79.03
N LYS A 473 49.04 -8.05 -78.54
CA LYS A 473 49.33 -9.30 -77.83
C LYS A 473 49.33 -10.49 -78.79
N TYR A 474 50.24 -10.46 -79.76
CA TYR A 474 50.26 -11.36 -80.92
C TYR A 474 50.39 -12.84 -80.52
N ASN A 475 51.27 -13.16 -79.57
CA ASN A 475 51.51 -14.54 -79.12
C ASN A 475 50.23 -15.23 -78.58
N ALA A 476 49.44 -14.48 -77.81
CA ALA A 476 48.15 -14.97 -77.32
C ALA A 476 47.11 -15.06 -78.45
N ALA A 477 47.17 -14.16 -79.45
CA ALA A 477 46.25 -14.17 -80.57
C ALA A 477 46.37 -15.46 -81.41
N PHE A 478 47.58 -15.95 -81.68
CA PHE A 478 47.83 -17.22 -82.39
C PHE A 478 47.17 -18.42 -81.69
N GLY A 479 47.41 -18.57 -80.39
CA GLY A 479 46.87 -19.68 -79.61
C GLY A 479 45.34 -19.67 -79.51
N VAL A 480 44.74 -18.48 -79.41
CA VAL A 480 43.27 -18.35 -79.37
C VAL A 480 42.66 -18.59 -80.76
N PHE A 481 43.33 -18.17 -81.84
CA PHE A 481 42.86 -18.35 -83.20
C PHE A 481 42.79 -19.83 -83.62
N LYS A 482 43.80 -20.64 -83.26
CA LYS A 482 43.79 -22.10 -83.49
C LYS A 482 42.57 -22.79 -82.87
N LYS A 483 42.17 -22.37 -81.67
CA LYS A 483 40.96 -22.88 -81.00
C LYS A 483 39.67 -22.37 -81.67
N ALA A 484 39.67 -21.11 -82.13
CA ALA A 484 38.53 -20.54 -82.84
C ALA A 484 38.25 -21.26 -84.17
N GLN A 485 39.31 -21.64 -84.90
CA GLN A 485 39.23 -22.42 -86.14
C GLN A 485 38.58 -23.79 -85.95
N GLN A 486 38.97 -24.54 -84.92
CA GLN A 486 38.35 -25.84 -84.63
C GLN A 486 36.85 -25.73 -84.33
N LEU A 487 36.47 -24.73 -83.55
CA LEU A 487 35.07 -24.49 -83.19
C LEU A 487 34.24 -24.01 -84.39
N PHE A 488 34.81 -23.17 -85.24
CA PHE A 488 34.16 -22.67 -86.45
C PHE A 488 33.76 -23.83 -87.39
N ASN A 489 34.64 -24.81 -87.57
CA ASN A 489 34.40 -25.97 -88.44
C ASN A 489 33.28 -26.90 -87.93
N ALA A 490 32.93 -26.85 -86.64
CA ALA A 490 31.89 -27.68 -86.03
C ALA A 490 30.48 -27.05 -86.06
N LEU A 491 30.35 -25.80 -86.49
CA LEU A 491 29.08 -25.08 -86.54
C LEU A 491 28.19 -25.51 -87.72
N SER A 492 26.87 -25.25 -87.63
CA SER A 492 25.96 -25.47 -88.75
C SER A 492 26.23 -24.51 -89.92
N ALA A 493 25.79 -24.86 -91.13
CA ALA A 493 26.01 -24.04 -92.33
C ALA A 493 25.49 -22.59 -92.20
N GLN A 494 24.31 -22.41 -91.58
CA GLN A 494 23.78 -21.06 -91.30
C GLN A 494 24.64 -20.29 -90.29
N GLN A 495 25.20 -20.97 -89.28
CA GLN A 495 26.05 -20.35 -88.26
C GLN A 495 27.43 -19.99 -88.81
N GLN A 496 28.03 -20.87 -89.62
CA GLN A 496 29.29 -20.60 -90.32
C GLN A 496 29.16 -19.37 -91.22
N TYR A 497 28.12 -19.32 -92.06
CA TYR A 497 27.87 -18.17 -92.94
C TYR A 497 27.80 -16.83 -92.20
N ARG A 498 27.18 -16.80 -91.01
CA ARG A 498 27.04 -15.57 -90.21
C ARG A 498 28.37 -15.00 -89.70
N ILE A 499 29.39 -15.82 -89.52
CA ILE A 499 30.68 -15.38 -88.95
C ILE A 499 31.88 -15.65 -89.88
N GLN A 500 31.61 -16.14 -91.10
CA GLN A 500 32.60 -16.47 -92.14
C GLN A 500 33.54 -15.29 -92.43
N LYS A 501 32.98 -14.13 -92.77
CA LYS A 501 33.76 -12.92 -93.09
C LYS A 501 34.70 -12.49 -91.96
N ASP A 502 34.22 -12.61 -90.73
CA ASP A 502 34.97 -12.25 -89.53
C ASP A 502 36.10 -13.26 -89.23
N TYR A 503 35.87 -14.53 -89.51
CA TYR A 503 36.86 -15.59 -89.41
C TYR A 503 37.98 -15.41 -90.46
N ASP A 504 37.61 -15.22 -91.73
CA ASP A 504 38.57 -15.08 -92.84
C ASP A 504 39.48 -13.87 -92.65
N ALA A 505 38.93 -12.72 -92.27
CA ALA A 505 39.70 -11.49 -92.03
C ALA A 505 40.69 -11.61 -90.85
N LEU A 506 40.38 -12.44 -89.85
CA LEU A 506 41.28 -12.71 -88.74
C LEU A 506 42.36 -13.74 -89.11
N ASN A 507 42.02 -14.72 -89.96
CA ASN A 507 42.97 -15.70 -90.47
C ASN A 507 44.11 -15.03 -91.24
N GLU A 508 43.77 -14.10 -92.13
CA GLU A 508 44.73 -13.35 -92.94
C GLU A 508 45.66 -12.49 -92.07
N LYS A 509 45.10 -11.72 -91.13
CA LYS A 509 45.89 -10.92 -90.16
C LYS A 509 46.79 -11.75 -89.27
N ILE A 510 46.34 -12.94 -88.87
CA ILE A 510 47.16 -13.87 -88.09
C ILE A 510 48.35 -14.34 -88.93
N ALA A 511 48.16 -14.67 -90.20
CA ALA A 511 49.26 -15.06 -91.08
C ALA A 511 50.30 -13.92 -91.24
N GLU A 512 49.86 -12.68 -91.47
CA GLU A 512 50.76 -11.51 -91.59
C GLU A 512 51.58 -11.25 -90.32
N LEU A 513 50.96 -11.39 -89.15
CA LEU A 513 51.61 -11.12 -87.86
C LEU A 513 52.64 -12.19 -87.48
N ALA A 514 52.47 -13.42 -87.96
CA ALA A 514 53.42 -14.50 -87.71
C ALA A 514 54.78 -14.17 -88.34
N ASP A 515 54.78 -13.58 -89.53
CA ASP A 515 56.01 -13.19 -90.25
C ASP A 515 56.76 -12.02 -89.57
N TRP A 516 56.08 -11.20 -88.75
CA TRP A 516 56.66 -10.00 -88.11
C TRP A 516 57.15 -10.25 -86.67
N GLU A 517 56.84 -11.41 -86.07
CA GLU A 517 57.09 -11.70 -84.65
C GLU A 517 58.59 -11.64 -84.28
N HIS A 518 59.45 -12.19 -85.15
CA HIS A 518 60.90 -12.29 -84.90
C HIS A 518 61.60 -10.92 -84.85
N TYR A 519 61.23 -9.99 -85.74
CA TYR A 519 61.92 -8.70 -85.88
C TYR A 519 61.69 -7.74 -84.71
N ILE A 520 60.60 -7.90 -83.96
CA ILE A 520 60.21 -7.00 -82.85
C ILE A 520 60.61 -7.57 -81.48
N ALA A 521 60.61 -8.90 -81.33
CA ALA A 521 60.82 -9.56 -80.04
C ALA A 521 62.27 -9.49 -79.55
N THR A 522 63.26 -9.70 -80.43
CA THR A 522 64.69 -9.73 -80.10
C THR A 522 65.19 -8.45 -79.39
N PRO A 523 65.03 -7.22 -79.93
CA PRO A 523 65.54 -6.00 -79.29
C PRO A 523 64.82 -5.64 -77.98
N ARG A 524 63.52 -5.96 -77.84
CA ARG A 524 62.77 -5.68 -76.60
C ARG A 524 63.18 -6.59 -75.45
N LYS A 525 63.51 -7.85 -75.74
CA LYS A 525 64.09 -8.77 -74.74
C LYS A 525 65.45 -8.26 -74.26
N GLN A 526 66.31 -7.79 -75.17
CA GLN A 526 67.59 -7.18 -74.77
C GLN A 526 67.43 -5.94 -73.88
N GLN A 527 66.44 -5.08 -74.15
CA GLN A 527 66.16 -3.93 -73.27
C GLN A 527 65.68 -4.36 -71.87
N LEU A 528 64.80 -5.35 -71.78
CA LEU A 528 64.29 -5.81 -70.48
C LEU A 528 65.38 -6.47 -69.62
N LEU A 529 66.38 -7.10 -70.26
CA LEU A 529 67.60 -7.57 -69.59
C LEU A 529 68.39 -6.43 -68.96
N ALA A 530 68.54 -5.31 -69.67
CA ALA A 530 69.20 -4.12 -69.12
C ALA A 530 68.42 -3.55 -67.92
N ASP A 531 67.10 -3.44 -68.04
CA ASP A 531 66.24 -2.89 -66.97
C ASP A 531 66.30 -3.73 -65.68
N ILE A 532 66.25 -5.07 -65.80
CA ILE A 532 66.35 -5.94 -64.61
C ILE A 532 67.76 -5.96 -64.03
N LYS A 533 68.79 -5.84 -64.86
CA LYS A 533 70.17 -5.70 -64.41
C LYS A 533 70.37 -4.43 -63.56
N ALA A 534 69.72 -3.33 -63.92
CA ALA A 534 69.73 -2.11 -63.10
C ALA A 534 69.12 -2.31 -61.70
N ILE A 535 68.05 -3.12 -61.56
CA ILE A 535 67.49 -3.48 -60.25
C ILE A 535 68.43 -4.38 -59.45
N VAL A 536 69.19 -5.27 -60.12
CA VAL A 536 70.21 -6.09 -59.45
C VAL A 536 71.35 -5.23 -58.90
N GLU A 537 71.80 -4.23 -59.68
CA GLU A 537 72.88 -3.32 -59.29
C GLU A 537 72.44 -2.30 -58.22
N THR A 538 71.19 -1.86 -58.28
CA THR A 538 70.58 -0.92 -57.32
C THR A 538 69.21 -1.42 -56.82
N PRO A 539 69.19 -2.25 -55.76
CA PRO A 539 67.96 -2.69 -55.11
C PRO A 539 67.12 -1.50 -54.59
N LEU A 540 65.79 -1.66 -54.52
CA LEU A 540 64.88 -0.67 -53.95
C LEU A 540 64.82 -0.77 -52.42
N ASP A 541 64.54 0.35 -51.75
CA ASP A 541 64.43 0.42 -50.28
C ASP A 541 63.28 -0.42 -49.71
N ASN A 542 62.20 -0.64 -50.47
CA ASN A 542 61.04 -1.44 -50.08
C ASN A 542 61.06 -2.82 -50.78
N PRO A 543 61.29 -3.93 -50.04
CA PRO A 543 61.31 -5.27 -50.62
C PRO A 543 60.01 -5.69 -51.31
N ASN A 544 58.86 -5.18 -50.87
CA ASN A 544 57.57 -5.48 -51.53
C ASN A 544 57.48 -4.82 -52.92
N GLU A 545 57.97 -3.59 -53.06
CA GLU A 545 57.98 -2.88 -54.35
C GLU A 545 58.97 -3.51 -55.33
N GLN A 546 60.12 -3.98 -54.83
CA GLN A 546 61.10 -4.72 -55.62
C GLN A 546 60.55 -6.06 -56.13
N ALA A 547 59.85 -6.82 -55.27
CA ALA A 547 59.17 -8.05 -55.65
C ALA A 547 58.14 -7.81 -56.76
N GLU A 548 57.34 -6.74 -56.66
CA GLU A 548 56.34 -6.41 -57.67
C GLU A 548 56.98 -5.95 -58.99
N LYS A 549 58.09 -5.19 -58.97
CA LYS A 549 58.85 -4.86 -60.19
C LYS A 549 59.43 -6.09 -60.88
N VAL A 550 60.06 -7.01 -60.15
CA VAL A 550 60.61 -8.27 -60.74
C VAL A 550 59.48 -9.10 -61.38
N LYS A 551 58.31 -9.16 -60.74
CA LYS A 551 57.12 -9.83 -61.28
C LYS A 551 56.58 -9.12 -62.53
N GLN A 552 56.57 -7.79 -62.56
CA GLN A 552 56.22 -7.01 -63.75
C GLN A 552 57.17 -7.31 -64.90
N TYR A 553 58.49 -7.34 -64.67
CA TYR A 553 59.47 -7.70 -65.70
C TYR A 553 59.27 -9.15 -66.19
N ARG A 554 59.08 -10.15 -65.32
CA ARG A 554 58.76 -11.52 -65.77
C ARG A 554 57.51 -11.59 -66.65
N LYS A 555 56.48 -10.83 -66.28
CA LYS A 555 55.24 -10.75 -67.06
C LYS A 555 55.45 -10.11 -68.42
N THR A 556 56.22 -9.02 -68.48
CA THR A 556 56.57 -8.35 -69.73
C THR A 556 57.41 -9.28 -70.61
N TRP A 557 58.42 -9.96 -70.04
CA TRP A 557 59.26 -10.94 -70.74
C TRP A 557 58.45 -12.05 -71.42
N ASN A 558 57.54 -12.69 -70.67
CA ASN A 558 56.69 -13.77 -71.18
C ASN A 558 55.64 -13.30 -72.20
N SER A 559 55.40 -11.98 -72.30
CA SER A 559 54.49 -11.40 -73.29
C SER A 559 55.16 -11.05 -74.61
N LEU A 560 56.50 -11.01 -74.64
CA LEU A 560 57.27 -10.82 -75.86
C LEU A 560 57.21 -12.11 -76.70
N GLY A 561 57.23 -11.95 -78.02
CA GLY A 561 57.29 -13.05 -78.99
C GLY A 561 58.54 -13.92 -78.83
N HIS A 562 58.69 -14.94 -79.68
CA HIS A 562 59.97 -15.62 -79.81
C HIS A 562 60.98 -14.67 -80.48
N ALA A 563 62.16 -14.51 -79.87
CA ALA A 563 63.29 -13.88 -80.55
C ALA A 563 63.78 -14.81 -81.68
N ASP A 564 64.77 -14.37 -82.44
CA ASP A 564 65.42 -15.21 -83.43
C ASP A 564 65.91 -16.52 -82.79
N ASP A 565 65.73 -17.65 -83.49
CA ASP A 565 65.95 -19.00 -82.97
C ASP A 565 67.36 -19.19 -82.36
N ASP A 566 68.36 -18.48 -82.89
CA ASP A 566 69.75 -18.54 -82.43
C ASP A 566 70.00 -17.80 -81.09
N ALA A 567 69.16 -16.84 -80.70
CA ALA A 567 69.36 -15.96 -79.54
C ALA A 567 68.39 -16.20 -78.37
N GLU A 568 67.23 -16.79 -78.64
CA GLU A 568 66.12 -16.95 -77.67
C GLU A 568 66.54 -17.71 -76.40
N GLN A 569 67.25 -18.83 -76.55
CA GLN A 569 67.64 -19.66 -75.41
C GLN A 569 68.63 -18.94 -74.48
N ALA A 570 69.58 -18.19 -75.04
CA ALA A 570 70.56 -17.43 -74.27
C ALA A 570 69.90 -16.29 -73.48
N LEU A 571 69.06 -15.49 -74.13
CA LEU A 571 68.34 -14.37 -73.52
C LEU A 571 67.44 -14.83 -72.37
N ASN A 572 66.70 -15.94 -72.55
CA ASN A 572 65.85 -16.51 -71.51
C ASN A 572 66.64 -16.99 -70.29
N THR A 573 67.82 -17.60 -70.52
CA THR A 573 68.68 -18.08 -69.44
C THR A 573 69.20 -16.93 -68.59
N GLU A 574 69.71 -15.87 -69.24
CA GLU A 574 70.24 -14.68 -68.55
C GLU A 574 69.15 -13.93 -67.78
N PHE A 575 67.96 -13.77 -68.36
CA PHE A 575 66.85 -13.05 -67.73
C PHE A 575 66.36 -13.73 -66.46
N ASN A 576 66.27 -15.06 -66.48
CA ASN A 576 65.88 -15.85 -65.31
C ASN A 576 66.92 -15.70 -64.18
N GLN A 577 68.21 -15.70 -64.50
CA GLN A 577 69.27 -15.51 -63.51
C GLN A 577 69.23 -14.11 -62.86
N LEU A 578 69.00 -13.05 -63.65
CA LEU A 578 68.86 -11.69 -63.12
C LEU A 578 67.59 -11.53 -62.27
N CYS A 579 66.47 -12.16 -62.66
CA CYS A 579 65.27 -12.19 -61.84
C CYS A 579 65.50 -12.82 -60.46
N GLU A 580 66.19 -13.96 -60.42
CA GLU A 580 66.51 -14.64 -59.17
C GLU A 580 67.40 -13.77 -58.28
N THR A 581 68.41 -13.13 -58.88
CA THR A 581 69.32 -12.23 -58.16
C THR A 581 68.57 -11.03 -57.60
N ALA A 582 67.75 -10.35 -58.42
CA ALA A 582 66.95 -9.20 -58.03
C ALA A 582 65.90 -9.53 -56.94
N PHE A 583 65.45 -10.77 -56.82
CA PHE A 583 64.46 -11.17 -55.80
C PHE A 583 65.10 -11.53 -54.44
N THR A 584 66.42 -11.63 -54.36
CA THR A 584 67.14 -12.09 -53.15
C THR A 584 66.81 -11.27 -51.89
N PRO A 585 66.79 -9.92 -51.91
CA PRO A 585 66.43 -9.13 -50.72
C PRO A 585 64.97 -9.36 -50.25
N CYS A 586 64.05 -9.52 -51.20
CA CYS A 586 62.64 -9.81 -50.91
C CYS A 586 62.48 -11.16 -50.22
N ARG A 587 63.26 -12.16 -50.65
CA ARG A 587 63.28 -13.50 -50.05
C ARG A 587 63.67 -13.46 -48.57
N LEU A 588 64.63 -12.61 -48.20
CA LEU A 588 65.04 -12.44 -46.80
C LEU A 588 63.94 -11.75 -45.96
N TYR A 589 63.34 -10.68 -46.47
CA TYR A 589 62.24 -9.96 -45.79
C TYR A 589 61.03 -10.86 -45.54
N PHE A 590 60.57 -11.61 -46.55
CA PHE A 590 59.44 -12.52 -46.38
C PHE A 590 59.78 -13.70 -45.47
N ALA A 591 61.04 -14.16 -45.44
CA ALA A 591 61.48 -15.17 -44.48
C ALA A 591 61.44 -14.66 -43.02
N GLU A 592 61.78 -13.40 -42.77
CA GLU A 592 61.64 -12.79 -41.44
C GLU A 592 60.18 -12.58 -41.05
N GLN A 593 59.34 -12.13 -41.99
CA GLN A 593 57.90 -11.98 -41.75
C GLN A 593 57.22 -13.32 -41.45
N GLU A 594 57.64 -14.40 -42.13
CA GLU A 594 57.15 -15.75 -41.86
C GLU A 594 57.60 -16.26 -40.48
N LYS A 595 58.83 -15.96 -40.05
CA LYS A 595 59.29 -16.24 -38.68
C LYS A 595 58.43 -15.54 -37.62
N LEU A 596 58.08 -14.27 -37.83
CA LEU A 596 57.20 -13.53 -36.91
C LEU A 596 55.78 -14.12 -36.87
N ARG A 597 55.22 -14.51 -38.02
CA ARG A 597 53.92 -15.20 -38.07
C ARG A 597 53.96 -16.54 -37.35
N ALA A 598 55.05 -17.30 -37.50
CA ALA A 598 55.25 -18.55 -36.77
C ALA A 598 55.31 -18.32 -35.24
N GLN A 599 55.97 -17.25 -34.78
CA GLN A 599 55.99 -16.88 -33.35
C GLN A 599 54.60 -16.46 -32.83
N HIS A 600 53.85 -15.68 -33.60
CA HIS A 600 52.47 -15.32 -33.24
C HIS A 600 51.55 -16.55 -33.21
N LEU A 601 51.74 -17.50 -34.13
CA LEU A 601 51.00 -18.76 -34.14
C LEU A 601 51.27 -19.56 -32.87
N LEU A 602 52.54 -19.74 -32.48
CA LEU A 602 52.91 -20.39 -31.22
C LEU A 602 52.31 -19.67 -30.00
N THR A 603 52.33 -18.35 -30.00
CA THR A 603 51.74 -17.54 -28.91
C THR A 603 50.23 -17.78 -28.82
N ARG A 604 49.51 -17.78 -29.94
CA ARG A 604 48.07 -18.09 -29.99
C ARG A 604 47.78 -19.53 -29.57
N GLN A 605 48.57 -20.50 -30.03
CA GLN A 605 48.45 -21.89 -29.58
C GLN A 605 48.63 -22.02 -28.05
N SER A 606 49.55 -21.25 -27.45
CA SER A 606 49.72 -21.24 -25.99
C SER A 606 48.48 -20.74 -25.25
N PHE A 607 47.79 -19.72 -25.77
CA PHE A 607 46.54 -19.23 -25.18
C PHE A 607 45.38 -20.21 -25.37
N LEU A 608 45.36 -20.95 -26.48
CA LEU A 608 44.40 -22.03 -26.69
C LEU A 608 44.61 -23.16 -25.67
N GLU A 609 45.86 -23.56 -25.41
CA GLU A 609 46.14 -24.57 -24.38
C GLU A 609 45.80 -24.07 -22.98
N GLN A 610 46.05 -22.78 -22.67
CA GLN A 610 45.56 -22.17 -21.42
C GLN A 610 44.03 -22.19 -21.32
N ALA A 611 43.30 -21.89 -22.41
CA ALA A 611 41.84 -21.97 -22.46
C ALA A 611 41.33 -23.40 -22.21
N LYS A 612 41.96 -24.40 -22.83
CA LYS A 612 41.63 -25.83 -22.63
C LYS A 612 41.93 -26.28 -21.20
N SER A 613 43.07 -25.87 -20.64
CA SER A 613 43.42 -26.15 -19.24
C SER A 613 42.40 -25.58 -18.27
N LEU A 614 42.02 -24.31 -18.47
CA LEU A 614 41.02 -23.62 -17.64
C LEU A 614 39.63 -24.25 -17.78
N ALA A 615 39.27 -24.72 -18.97
CA ALA A 615 38.04 -25.48 -19.18
C ALA A 615 38.09 -26.85 -18.47
N GLY A 616 39.23 -27.55 -18.54
CA GLY A 616 39.44 -28.83 -17.87
C GLY A 616 39.33 -28.76 -16.34
N SER A 617 39.82 -27.67 -15.72
CA SER A 617 39.65 -27.45 -14.27
C SER A 617 38.19 -27.23 -13.86
N VAL A 618 37.35 -26.73 -14.76
CA VAL A 618 35.93 -26.50 -14.51
C VAL A 618 35.11 -27.77 -14.74
N THR A 619 35.43 -28.56 -15.77
CA THR A 619 34.69 -29.78 -16.13
C THR A 619 35.02 -30.99 -15.24
N ARG A 620 36.22 -31.08 -14.65
CA ARG A 620 36.56 -32.17 -13.70
C ARG A 620 35.70 -32.15 -12.44
N ASN A 621 35.35 -30.96 -11.95
CA ASN A 621 34.59 -30.81 -10.71
C ASN A 621 33.09 -31.15 -10.86
N GLU A 622 32.56 -31.30 -12.08
CA GLU A 622 31.16 -31.70 -12.30
C GLU A 622 30.95 -33.23 -12.33
N ASN A 623 31.99 -34.04 -12.55
CA ASN A 623 31.85 -35.48 -12.84
C ASN A 623 32.48 -36.45 -11.81
N ASP A 624 33.31 -35.97 -10.87
CA ASP A 624 33.78 -36.81 -9.76
C ASP A 624 32.82 -36.69 -8.57
N GLY A 625 32.09 -37.78 -8.27
CA GLY A 625 31.24 -37.90 -7.09
C GLY A 625 32.02 -38.08 -5.79
N ASP A 626 33.18 -37.43 -5.66
CA ASP A 626 34.08 -37.56 -4.52
C ASP A 626 34.01 -36.29 -3.65
N ASP A 627 33.81 -36.50 -2.35
CA ASP A 627 33.34 -35.55 -1.32
C ASP A 627 34.37 -34.46 -0.92
N ASN A 628 35.33 -34.15 -1.81
CA ASN A 628 36.31 -33.09 -1.60
C ASN A 628 35.89 -31.83 -2.36
N ASN A 629 35.09 -31.03 -1.66
CA ASN A 629 34.50 -29.76 -2.07
C ASN A 629 35.57 -28.69 -2.41
N LEU A 630 36.29 -28.85 -3.53
CA LEU A 630 37.14 -27.83 -4.13
C LEU A 630 36.22 -26.70 -4.64
N THR A 631 35.98 -25.74 -3.77
CA THR A 631 35.12 -24.59 -4.04
C THR A 631 35.73 -23.78 -5.17
N ILE A 632 35.07 -23.76 -6.33
CA ILE A 632 35.51 -22.98 -7.49
C ILE A 632 35.45 -21.50 -7.10
N ASP A 633 36.60 -20.80 -7.11
CA ASP A 633 36.64 -19.34 -6.97
C ASP A 633 36.23 -18.70 -8.30
N TYR A 634 34.92 -18.50 -8.45
CA TYR A 634 34.31 -17.88 -9.63
C TYR A 634 34.85 -16.49 -9.95
N LYS A 635 35.34 -15.73 -8.95
CA LYS A 635 35.90 -14.40 -9.17
C LYS A 635 37.29 -14.48 -9.81
N SER A 636 38.14 -15.41 -9.36
CA SER A 636 39.43 -15.68 -10.04
C SER A 636 39.19 -16.17 -11.46
N LEU A 637 38.25 -17.11 -11.63
CA LEU A 637 37.91 -17.70 -12.92
C LEU A 637 37.45 -16.66 -13.96
N GLU A 638 36.58 -15.72 -13.58
CA GLU A 638 36.12 -14.64 -14.47
C GLU A 638 37.25 -13.65 -14.82
N ASN A 639 38.15 -13.36 -13.88
CA ASN A 639 39.32 -12.51 -14.14
C ASN A 639 40.30 -13.18 -15.12
N GLU A 640 40.60 -14.46 -14.92
CA GLU A 640 41.48 -15.25 -15.79
C GLU A 640 40.90 -15.35 -17.20
N LEU A 641 39.59 -15.62 -17.33
CA LEU A 641 38.88 -15.62 -18.62
C LEU A 641 39.03 -14.27 -19.35
N ASN A 642 38.80 -13.16 -18.65
CA ASN A 642 38.88 -11.82 -19.24
C ASN A 642 40.32 -11.46 -19.65
N GLN A 643 41.31 -11.83 -18.83
CA GLN A 643 42.73 -11.65 -19.17
C GLN A 643 43.12 -12.45 -20.41
N LEU A 644 42.69 -13.71 -20.49
CA LEU A 644 42.99 -14.59 -21.61
C LEU A 644 42.38 -14.09 -22.93
N ILE A 645 41.15 -13.58 -22.90
CA ILE A 645 40.51 -12.94 -24.06
C ILE A 645 41.30 -11.71 -24.51
N LYS A 646 41.75 -10.86 -23.58
CA LYS A 646 42.54 -9.67 -23.90
C LYS A 646 43.89 -10.04 -24.52
N GLN A 647 44.58 -11.03 -23.96
CA GLN A 647 45.85 -11.53 -24.48
C GLN A 647 45.70 -12.11 -25.89
N TRP A 648 44.64 -12.89 -26.13
CA TRP A 648 44.30 -13.41 -27.45
C TRP A 648 44.12 -12.30 -28.50
N GLN A 649 43.45 -11.20 -28.15
CA GLN A 649 43.25 -10.07 -29.06
C GLN A 649 44.57 -9.38 -29.45
N SER A 650 45.57 -9.37 -28.55
CA SER A 650 46.87 -8.74 -28.78
C SER A 650 47.94 -9.62 -29.45
N ALA A 651 47.65 -10.89 -29.74
CA ALA A 651 48.65 -11.91 -30.12
C ALA A 651 49.18 -11.86 -31.58
N GLY A 652 49.22 -10.68 -32.20
CA GLY A 652 49.80 -10.47 -33.53
C GLY A 652 49.02 -11.10 -34.71
N GLN A 653 49.51 -10.86 -35.93
CA GLN A 653 48.92 -11.34 -37.19
C GLN A 653 49.54 -12.67 -37.63
N ILE A 654 48.71 -13.57 -38.16
CA ILE A 654 49.07 -14.86 -38.78
C ILE A 654 48.27 -15.04 -40.08
N ASP A 655 48.52 -16.12 -40.81
CA ASP A 655 47.72 -16.45 -42.00
C ASP A 655 46.22 -16.53 -41.69
N ARG A 656 45.38 -16.07 -42.63
CA ARG A 656 43.94 -15.94 -42.43
C ARG A 656 43.26 -17.29 -42.23
N GLU A 657 43.63 -18.31 -42.98
CA GLU A 657 43.00 -19.64 -42.90
C GLU A 657 43.35 -20.30 -41.56
N ILE A 658 44.62 -20.18 -41.15
CA ILE A 658 45.11 -20.68 -39.85
C ILE A 658 44.44 -19.94 -38.70
N TYR A 659 44.31 -18.60 -38.78
CA TYR A 659 43.63 -17.79 -37.77
C TYR A 659 42.18 -18.21 -37.57
N GLN A 660 41.44 -18.44 -38.65
CA GLN A 660 40.04 -18.85 -38.57
C GLN A 660 39.89 -20.20 -37.86
N GLY A 661 40.74 -21.18 -38.19
CA GLY A 661 40.77 -22.48 -37.51
C GLY A 661 41.02 -22.36 -36.01
N ILE A 662 42.14 -21.74 -35.63
CA ILE A 662 42.54 -21.63 -34.22
C ILE A 662 41.59 -20.73 -33.40
N ASN A 663 40.99 -19.70 -34.00
CA ASN A 663 40.01 -18.86 -33.34
C ASN A 663 38.69 -19.60 -33.07
N ASN A 664 38.28 -20.51 -33.96
CA ASN A 664 37.12 -21.37 -33.69
C ASN A 664 37.41 -22.32 -32.53
N GLU A 665 38.58 -22.95 -32.51
CA GLU A 665 39.00 -23.82 -31.40
C GLU A 665 39.10 -23.07 -30.07
N PHE A 666 39.65 -21.85 -30.08
CA PHE A 666 39.74 -21.01 -28.88
C PHE A 666 38.35 -20.65 -28.36
N ASN A 667 37.44 -20.22 -29.23
CA ASN A 667 36.07 -19.91 -28.83
C ASN A 667 35.32 -21.14 -28.29
N LEU A 668 35.53 -22.32 -28.87
CA LEU A 668 34.97 -23.58 -28.38
C LEU A 668 35.54 -23.95 -27.00
N ALA A 669 36.85 -23.81 -26.80
CA ALA A 669 37.50 -24.07 -25.50
C ALA A 669 36.97 -23.17 -24.38
N LEU A 670 36.55 -21.93 -24.69
CA LEU A 670 35.98 -21.01 -23.69
C LEU A 670 34.51 -21.28 -23.34
N GLN A 671 33.77 -22.09 -24.12
CA GLN A 671 32.33 -22.31 -23.90
C GLN A 671 32.01 -22.89 -22.51
N PRO A 672 32.69 -23.95 -22.02
CA PRO A 672 32.39 -24.55 -20.71
C PRO A 672 32.58 -23.55 -19.57
N ILE A 673 33.65 -22.76 -19.61
CA ILE A 673 33.97 -21.73 -18.61
C ILE A 673 32.87 -20.66 -18.58
N LYS A 674 32.46 -20.17 -19.76
CA LYS A 674 31.38 -19.18 -19.89
C LYS A 674 30.05 -19.72 -19.38
N LEU A 675 29.75 -21.00 -19.62
CA LEU A 675 28.53 -21.65 -19.16
C LEU A 675 28.48 -21.73 -17.64
N VAL A 676 29.57 -22.16 -16.99
CA VAL A 676 29.65 -22.30 -15.53
C VAL A 676 29.55 -20.94 -14.82
N ILE A 677 30.26 -19.91 -15.31
CA ILE A 677 30.11 -18.54 -14.78
C ILE A 677 28.66 -18.03 -14.94
N LYS A 678 28.03 -18.30 -16.10
CA LYS A 678 26.64 -17.91 -16.35
C LYS A 678 25.67 -18.63 -15.40
N ASN A 679 25.86 -19.92 -15.17
CA ASN A 679 25.02 -20.71 -14.26
C ASN A 679 25.17 -20.21 -12.82
N TYR A 680 26.40 -19.98 -12.36
CA TYR A 680 26.68 -19.39 -11.04
C TYR A 680 25.98 -18.02 -10.85
N HIS A 681 26.06 -17.13 -11.83
CA HIS A 681 25.34 -15.85 -11.78
C HIS A 681 23.82 -16.04 -11.73
N GLN A 682 23.28 -17.02 -12.44
CA GLN A 682 21.86 -17.32 -12.46
C GLN A 682 21.37 -17.91 -11.12
N GLU A 683 22.15 -18.80 -10.49
CA GLU A 683 21.86 -19.36 -9.17
C GLU A 683 21.89 -18.28 -8.10
N ASN A 684 22.93 -17.43 -8.09
CA ASN A 684 23.03 -16.29 -7.16
C ASN A 684 21.87 -15.30 -7.34
N LYS A 685 21.44 -15.07 -8.58
CA LYS A 685 20.27 -14.25 -8.87
C LYS A 685 19.01 -14.85 -8.21
N ILE A 686 18.76 -16.14 -8.38
CA ILE A 686 17.59 -16.82 -7.79
C ILE A 686 17.66 -16.75 -6.26
N ALA A 687 18.80 -17.04 -5.66
CA ALA A 687 18.99 -16.97 -4.21
C ALA A 687 18.74 -15.55 -3.66
N LYS A 688 19.29 -14.52 -4.31
CA LYS A 688 19.05 -13.11 -3.95
C LYS A 688 17.59 -12.69 -4.13
N GLN A 689 16.91 -13.18 -5.16
CA GLN A 689 15.47 -12.96 -5.34
C GLN A 689 14.64 -13.61 -4.24
N ALA A 690 15.01 -14.81 -3.79
CA ALA A 690 14.35 -15.47 -2.66
C ALA A 690 14.52 -14.67 -1.34
N LEU A 691 15.72 -14.13 -1.08
CA LEU A 691 15.93 -13.25 0.08
C LEU A 691 15.07 -11.99 0.03
N ILE A 692 14.86 -11.41 -1.16
CA ILE A 692 13.96 -10.27 -1.35
C ILE A 692 12.52 -10.67 -1.01
N GLY A 693 12.02 -11.80 -1.53
CA GLY A 693 10.68 -12.30 -1.19
C GLY A 693 10.49 -12.57 0.30
N ASN A 694 11.54 -13.09 0.97
CA ASN A 694 11.53 -13.26 2.43
C ASN A 694 11.52 -11.91 3.16
N ALA A 695 12.25 -10.91 2.68
CA ALA A 695 12.21 -9.57 3.28
C ALA A 695 10.85 -8.88 3.07
N GLU A 696 10.19 -9.10 1.92
CA GLU A 696 8.86 -8.57 1.63
C GLU A 696 7.80 -9.16 2.58
N SER A 697 7.88 -10.44 2.94
CA SER A 697 6.93 -11.04 3.90
C SER A 697 7.09 -10.47 5.32
N LEU A 698 8.31 -10.08 5.71
CA LEU A 698 8.58 -9.44 7.00
C LEU A 698 7.98 -8.04 7.11
N LEU A 699 7.71 -7.34 6.00
CA LEU A 699 6.99 -6.05 6.02
C LEU A 699 5.55 -6.18 6.50
N VAL A 700 4.94 -7.35 6.33
CA VAL A 700 3.53 -7.62 6.70
C VAL A 700 3.43 -8.14 8.14
N ASN A 701 4.54 -8.54 8.76
CA ASN A 701 4.55 -9.06 10.12
C ASN A 701 4.35 -7.95 11.16
N ASP A 702 3.49 -8.20 12.15
CA ASP A 702 3.19 -7.27 13.24
C ASP A 702 4.33 -7.21 14.28
N ASP A 703 5.16 -8.25 14.39
CA ASP A 703 6.33 -8.24 15.28
C ASP A 703 7.55 -7.56 14.61
N ILE A 704 7.67 -6.27 14.88
CA ILE A 704 8.74 -5.41 14.36
C ILE A 704 10.14 -5.86 14.84
N PHE A 705 10.26 -6.39 16.06
CA PHE A 705 11.56 -6.82 16.60
C PHE A 705 12.04 -8.10 15.94
N TYR A 706 11.13 -9.05 15.74
CA TYR A 706 11.38 -10.25 14.96
C TYR A 706 11.76 -9.89 13.51
N ALA A 707 10.96 -9.04 12.85
CA ALA A 707 11.22 -8.59 11.47
C ALA A 707 12.62 -7.96 11.30
N VAL A 708 13.07 -7.14 12.24
CA VAL A 708 14.41 -6.52 12.19
C VAL A 708 15.53 -7.53 12.44
N THR A 709 15.31 -8.53 13.28
CA THR A 709 16.30 -9.59 13.55
C THR A 709 16.46 -10.47 12.31
N GLU A 710 15.35 -10.88 11.71
CA GLU A 710 15.35 -11.67 10.48
C GLU A 710 15.93 -10.89 9.29
N VAL A 711 15.59 -9.61 9.11
CA VAL A 711 16.20 -8.77 8.07
C VAL A 711 17.72 -8.71 8.21
N LYS A 712 18.27 -8.62 9.43
CA LYS A 712 19.74 -8.64 9.64
C LYS A 712 20.35 -9.99 9.27
N SER A 713 19.63 -11.09 9.53
CA SER A 713 20.02 -12.43 9.05
C SER A 713 20.03 -12.48 7.53
N LEU A 714 18.98 -12.00 6.87
CA LEU A 714 18.89 -11.92 5.40
C LEU A 714 19.99 -11.03 4.81
N GLN A 715 20.35 -9.92 5.45
CA GLN A 715 21.48 -9.07 5.03
C GLN A 715 22.82 -9.79 5.11
N THR A 716 23.00 -10.64 6.12
CA THR A 716 24.21 -11.47 6.26
C THR A 716 24.24 -12.53 5.16
N GLN A 717 23.11 -13.21 4.91
CA GLN A 717 22.98 -14.17 3.82
C GLN A 717 23.23 -13.52 2.46
N TRP A 718 22.71 -12.31 2.22
CA TRP A 718 22.93 -11.55 1.00
C TRP A 718 24.42 -11.31 0.71
N ARG A 719 25.20 -10.94 1.74
CA ARG A 719 26.64 -10.71 1.62
C ARG A 719 27.42 -11.99 1.31
N ASN A 720 26.89 -13.13 1.74
CA ASN A 720 27.50 -14.44 1.52
C ASN A 720 27.11 -15.03 0.15
N ILE A 721 26.01 -14.57 -0.47
CA ILE A 721 25.66 -14.94 -1.84
C ILE A 721 26.58 -14.21 -2.82
N GLY A 722 27.09 -14.95 -3.80
CA GLY A 722 27.99 -14.45 -4.82
C GLY A 722 27.36 -13.40 -5.75
N TYR A 723 28.18 -12.88 -6.64
CA TYR A 723 27.75 -11.89 -7.64
C TYR A 723 26.75 -12.50 -8.63
N ALA A 724 25.67 -11.78 -8.94
CA ALA A 724 24.62 -12.23 -9.88
C ALA A 724 24.83 -11.71 -11.31
N GLY A 725 25.95 -11.04 -11.59
CA GLY A 725 26.29 -10.47 -12.88
C GLY A 725 25.90 -8.98 -13.04
N PRO A 726 26.58 -8.26 -13.96
CA PRO A 726 26.54 -6.80 -14.03
C PRO A 726 25.18 -6.21 -14.40
N LYS A 727 24.37 -6.93 -15.17
CA LYS A 727 23.06 -6.44 -15.62
C LYS A 727 21.99 -6.47 -14.52
N VAL A 728 22.12 -7.34 -13.52
CA VAL A 728 21.05 -7.64 -12.56
C VAL A 728 21.41 -7.33 -11.11
N GLU A 729 22.68 -7.39 -10.73
CA GLU A 729 23.13 -7.18 -9.34
C GLU A 729 22.65 -5.83 -8.77
N ASN A 730 22.85 -4.73 -9.50
CA ASN A 730 22.47 -3.40 -9.03
C ASN A 730 20.95 -3.29 -8.77
N LYS A 731 20.13 -3.88 -9.66
CA LYS A 731 18.67 -3.87 -9.50
C LYS A 731 18.22 -4.70 -8.29
N LEU A 732 18.82 -5.88 -8.10
CA LEU A 732 18.56 -6.73 -6.94
C LEU A 732 18.93 -6.01 -5.63
N TRP A 733 20.10 -5.38 -5.59
CA TRP A 733 20.56 -4.64 -4.42
C TRP A 733 19.65 -3.44 -4.07
N GLN A 734 19.25 -2.65 -5.06
CA GLN A 734 18.34 -1.52 -4.84
C GLN A 734 16.99 -1.97 -4.27
N ASN A 735 16.43 -3.07 -4.80
CA ASN A 735 15.18 -3.62 -4.30
C ASN A 735 15.31 -4.11 -2.86
N PHE A 736 16.33 -4.93 -2.57
CA PHE A 736 16.56 -5.46 -1.23
C PHE A 736 16.80 -4.34 -0.21
N ARG A 737 17.58 -3.32 -0.59
CA ARG A 737 17.83 -2.15 0.26
C ARG A 737 16.56 -1.39 0.58
N LYS A 738 15.72 -1.13 -0.42
CA LYS A 738 14.45 -0.42 -0.22
C LYS A 738 13.57 -1.09 0.83
N ILE A 739 13.40 -2.42 0.73
CA ILE A 739 12.58 -3.20 1.69
C ILE A 739 13.20 -3.15 3.09
N ASN A 740 14.52 -3.28 3.19
CA ASN A 740 15.22 -3.18 4.47
C ASN A 740 15.00 -1.80 5.11
N ASP A 741 15.16 -0.72 4.32
CA ASP A 741 14.97 0.65 4.78
C ASP A 741 13.54 0.87 5.31
N GLU A 742 12.52 0.30 4.65
CA GLU A 742 11.12 0.34 5.11
C GLU A 742 10.91 -0.39 6.46
N ILE A 743 11.54 -1.56 6.67
CA ILE A 743 11.44 -2.32 7.93
C ILE A 743 12.11 -1.55 9.09
N PHE A 744 13.28 -0.94 8.84
CA PHE A 744 13.95 -0.12 9.85
C PHE A 744 13.16 1.17 10.15
N ALA A 745 12.52 1.78 9.15
CA ALA A 745 11.66 2.95 9.35
C ALA A 745 10.44 2.63 10.25
N LYS A 746 9.80 1.47 10.08
CA LYS A 746 8.72 1.01 10.98
C LYS A 746 9.19 0.89 12.44
N ARG A 747 10.40 0.35 12.67
CA ARG A 747 11.01 0.28 14.02
C ARG A 747 11.27 1.66 14.61
N GLU A 748 11.82 2.56 13.81
CA GLU A 748 12.10 3.92 14.26
C GLU A 748 10.81 4.66 14.64
N GLN A 749 9.74 4.49 13.84
CA GLN A 749 8.42 5.03 14.14
C GLN A 749 7.84 4.46 15.44
N GLN A 750 7.89 3.14 15.65
CA GLN A 750 7.43 2.52 16.90
C GLN A 750 8.23 3.02 18.11
N SER A 751 9.56 3.10 17.98
CA SER A 751 10.42 3.61 19.05
C SER A 751 10.14 5.09 19.37
N ALA A 752 9.77 5.90 18.37
CA ALA A 752 9.38 7.29 18.57
C ALA A 752 8.03 7.39 19.31
N LEU A 753 7.06 6.54 18.97
CA LEU A 753 5.77 6.45 19.66
C LEU A 753 5.96 6.04 21.13
N ASP A 754 6.73 4.98 21.40
CA ASP A 754 7.03 4.50 22.75
C ASP A 754 7.75 5.56 23.58
N LYS A 755 8.69 6.29 22.98
CA LYS A 755 9.40 7.39 23.63
C LYS A 755 8.44 8.55 23.94
N SER A 756 7.54 8.91 23.03
CA SER A 756 6.54 9.97 23.25
C SER A 756 5.55 9.60 24.37
N ALA A 757 5.09 8.36 24.40
CA ALA A 757 4.19 7.85 25.44
C ALA A 757 4.87 7.84 26.82
N SER A 758 6.12 7.42 26.88
CA SER A 758 6.93 7.47 28.10
C SER A 758 7.13 8.92 28.59
N THR A 759 7.46 9.86 27.69
CA THR A 759 7.61 11.28 28.06
C THR A 759 6.30 11.90 28.54
N ALA A 760 5.17 11.56 27.93
CA ALA A 760 3.86 12.03 28.37
C ALA A 760 3.52 11.49 29.77
N LYS A 761 3.82 10.21 30.04
CA LYS A 761 3.58 9.61 31.36
C LYS A 761 4.47 10.19 32.46
N VAL A 762 5.74 10.50 32.14
CA VAL A 762 6.63 11.23 33.07
C VAL A 762 6.05 12.60 33.41
N ALA A 763 5.59 13.36 32.40
CA ALA A 763 5.00 14.68 32.62
C ALA A 763 3.70 14.64 33.44
N GLU A 764 2.84 13.63 33.21
CA GLU A 764 1.63 13.39 34.00
C GLU A 764 1.98 13.15 35.49
N LEU A 765 2.96 12.29 35.76
CA LEU A 765 3.39 11.94 37.12
C LEU A 765 4.12 13.10 37.82
N GLU A 766 4.90 13.90 37.09
CA GLU A 766 5.48 15.15 37.60
C GLU A 766 4.40 16.16 37.98
N SER A 767 3.36 16.33 37.16
CA SER A 767 2.24 17.20 37.48
C SER A 767 1.46 16.71 38.71
N ALA A 768 1.26 15.39 38.84
CA ALA A 768 0.61 14.81 40.01
C ALA A 768 1.42 15.06 41.30
N LEU A 769 2.75 14.95 41.24
CA LEU A 769 3.62 15.29 42.37
C LEU A 769 3.51 16.77 42.74
N GLN A 770 3.50 17.67 41.75
CA GLN A 770 3.37 19.12 42.00
C GLN A 770 2.05 19.46 42.71
N VAL A 771 0.93 18.90 42.25
CA VAL A 771 -0.38 19.09 42.91
C VAL A 771 -0.39 18.59 44.35
N LEU A 772 0.30 17.48 44.63
CA LEU A 772 0.46 16.98 45.99
C LEU A 772 1.33 17.94 46.82
N GLU A 773 2.44 18.45 46.28
CA GLU A 773 3.32 19.39 46.96
C GLU A 773 2.61 20.71 47.35
N GLU A 774 1.72 21.20 46.50
CA GLU A 774 0.85 22.36 46.81
C GLU A 774 -0.06 22.07 48.00
N LYS A 775 -0.74 20.91 48.02
CA LYS A 775 -1.58 20.50 49.15
C LYS A 775 -0.80 20.31 50.46
N PHE A 776 0.46 19.89 50.39
CA PHE A 776 1.32 19.75 51.57
C PHE A 776 1.69 21.08 52.21
N ALA A 777 1.75 22.17 51.43
CA ALA A 777 2.06 23.49 51.97
C ALA A 777 1.01 23.96 52.98
N ASP A 778 -0.26 23.65 52.73
CA ASP A 778 -1.40 24.05 53.56
C ASP A 778 -1.74 23.05 54.67
N ALA A 779 -1.13 21.85 54.67
CA ALA A 779 -1.42 20.81 55.64
C ALA A 779 -0.85 21.14 57.04
N ALA A 780 -1.74 21.45 57.98
CA ALA A 780 -1.40 21.80 59.37
C ALA A 780 -1.95 20.79 60.40
N GLN A 781 -3.02 20.07 60.07
CA GLN A 781 -3.63 19.08 60.97
C GLN A 781 -3.12 17.67 60.69
N LEU A 782 -3.20 16.79 61.69
CA LEU A 782 -2.72 15.42 61.58
C LEU A 782 -3.42 14.64 60.46
N GLU A 783 -4.71 14.88 60.26
CA GLU A 783 -5.52 14.20 59.23
C GLU A 783 -5.06 14.59 57.81
N ASP A 784 -4.81 15.88 57.56
CA ASP A 784 -4.29 16.37 56.27
C ASP A 784 -2.91 15.78 55.94
N LEU A 785 -2.05 15.70 56.96
CA LEU A 785 -0.70 15.14 56.83
C LEU A 785 -0.75 13.63 56.53
N GLN A 786 -1.64 12.88 57.18
CA GLN A 786 -1.84 11.46 56.92
C GLN A 786 -2.45 11.18 55.54
N GLN A 787 -3.40 12.01 55.10
CA GLN A 787 -3.96 11.93 53.75
C GLN A 787 -2.91 12.20 52.67
N PHE A 788 -2.03 13.19 52.88
CA PHE A 788 -0.91 13.44 51.98
C PHE A 788 0.09 12.27 51.96
N GLU A 789 0.44 11.69 53.11
CA GLU A 789 1.33 10.51 53.19
C GLU A 789 0.78 9.33 52.37
N GLN A 790 -0.52 9.05 52.48
CA GLN A 790 -1.19 8.00 51.69
C GLN A 790 -1.18 8.31 50.20
N ALA A 791 -1.46 9.55 49.80
CA ALA A 791 -1.44 9.96 48.41
C ALA A 791 -0.03 9.90 47.79
N LEU A 792 1.00 10.27 48.56
CA LEU A 792 2.39 10.20 48.15
C LEU A 792 2.86 8.75 47.96
N GLN A 793 2.46 7.84 48.85
CA GLN A 793 2.73 6.40 48.72
C GLN A 793 2.02 5.78 47.50
N ALA A 794 0.79 6.20 47.21
CA ALA A 794 0.07 5.76 46.01
C ALA A 794 0.78 6.21 44.73
N LEU A 795 1.26 7.46 44.69
CA LEU A 795 2.03 7.98 43.55
C LEU A 795 3.37 7.25 43.37
N TYR A 796 4.07 6.94 44.46
CA TYR A 796 5.30 6.15 44.41
C TYR A 796 5.05 4.75 43.81
N LYS A 797 3.96 4.10 44.20
CA LYS A 797 3.57 2.80 43.65
C LYS A 797 3.27 2.86 42.14
N ASP A 798 2.61 3.92 41.67
CA ASP A 798 2.38 4.13 40.23
C ASP A 798 3.71 4.27 39.48
N ILE A 799 4.63 5.10 39.96
CA ILE A 799 5.97 5.29 39.38
C ILE A 799 6.76 3.98 39.28
N VAL A 800 6.80 3.19 40.36
CA VAL A 800 7.52 1.91 40.38
C VAL A 800 6.89 0.86 39.46
N SER A 801 5.59 0.98 39.17
CA SER A 801 4.88 0.09 38.23
C SER A 801 5.13 0.42 36.75
N GLN A 802 5.70 1.60 36.45
CA GLN A 802 6.02 1.99 35.08
C GLN A 802 7.26 1.23 34.58
N LYS A 803 7.23 0.82 33.30
CA LYS A 803 8.37 0.12 32.66
C LYS A 803 9.64 0.98 32.59
N ALA A 804 9.48 2.29 32.41
CA ALA A 804 10.60 3.22 32.36
C ALA A 804 10.97 3.67 33.78
N LYS A 805 12.22 3.46 34.19
CA LYS A 805 12.71 3.93 35.49
C LYS A 805 12.74 5.46 35.54
N MET A 806 12.23 6.05 36.62
CA MET A 806 12.13 7.51 36.78
C MET A 806 12.91 7.96 38.03
N PRO A 807 14.24 7.81 38.06
CA PRO A 807 15.05 7.96 39.28
C PRO A 807 14.99 9.37 39.88
N THR A 808 14.73 10.39 39.06
CA THR A 808 14.59 11.78 39.51
C THR A 808 13.31 11.98 40.33
N LEU A 809 12.19 11.41 39.87
CA LEU A 809 10.91 11.43 40.57
C LEU A 809 10.95 10.59 41.84
N GLU A 810 11.53 9.38 41.77
CA GLU A 810 11.72 8.50 42.93
C GLU A 810 12.51 9.21 44.05
N LYS A 811 13.59 9.92 43.70
CA LYS A 811 14.37 10.72 44.67
C LYS A 811 13.55 11.87 45.27
N LYS A 812 12.77 12.59 44.47
CA LYS A 812 11.92 13.69 44.96
C LYS A 812 10.86 13.18 45.95
N ILE A 813 10.20 12.06 45.63
CA ILE A 813 9.19 11.46 46.51
C ILE A 813 9.83 10.96 47.80
N SER A 814 10.94 10.23 47.75
CA SER A 814 11.62 9.74 48.95
C SER A 814 12.09 10.88 49.87
N ALA A 815 12.51 12.02 49.29
CA ALA A 815 12.83 13.21 50.06
C ALA A 815 11.59 13.78 50.76
N LYS A 816 10.43 13.84 50.08
CA LYS A 816 9.17 14.30 50.66
C LYS A 816 8.61 13.36 51.72
N GLU A 817 8.72 12.05 51.54
CA GLU A 817 8.34 11.02 52.54
C GLU A 817 9.04 11.27 53.87
N LYS A 818 10.35 11.52 53.87
CA LYS A 818 11.10 11.84 55.09
C LYS A 818 10.59 13.09 55.80
N VAL A 819 10.20 14.11 55.02
CA VAL A 819 9.69 15.38 55.57
C VAL A 819 8.30 15.19 56.19
N ILE A 820 7.39 14.47 55.51
CA ILE A 820 6.04 14.24 56.02
C ILE A 820 6.06 13.36 57.28
N THR A 821 6.86 12.28 57.30
CA THR A 821 6.95 11.40 58.47
C THR A 821 7.42 12.17 59.71
N LYS A 822 8.39 13.09 59.55
CA LYS A 822 8.82 13.98 60.63
C LYS A 822 7.71 14.93 61.08
N LYS A 823 7.03 15.61 60.14
CA LYS A 823 5.94 16.56 60.43
C LYS A 823 4.75 15.88 61.14
N ILE A 824 4.42 14.64 60.77
CA ILE A 824 3.40 13.81 61.44
C ILE A 824 3.84 13.47 62.88
N ALA A 825 5.09 13.06 63.08
CA ALA A 825 5.61 12.74 64.41
C ALA A 825 5.58 13.98 65.33
N ASP A 826 6.05 15.13 64.83
CA ASP A 826 6.04 16.40 65.57
C ASP A 826 4.60 16.83 65.91
N CYS A 827 3.65 16.68 64.97
CA CYS A 827 2.23 16.98 65.20
C CYS A 827 1.59 16.06 66.25
N LYS A 828 1.90 14.76 66.25
CA LYS A 828 1.42 13.81 67.27
C LYS A 828 1.91 14.18 68.66
N VAL A 829 3.21 14.49 68.80
CA VAL A 829 3.80 14.93 70.08
C VAL A 829 3.18 16.25 70.55
N GLY A 830 2.96 17.21 69.64
CA GLY A 830 2.28 18.47 69.96
C GLY A 830 0.86 18.26 70.46
N ASN A 831 0.07 17.43 69.76
CA ASN A 831 -1.29 17.09 70.18
C ASN A 831 -1.31 16.39 71.53
N GLU A 832 -0.37 15.48 71.80
CA GLU A 832 -0.28 14.77 73.07
C GLU A 832 0.02 15.73 74.24
N LYS A 833 0.98 16.64 74.07
CA LYS A 833 1.25 17.71 75.07
C LYS A 833 0.01 18.57 75.34
N GLN A 834 -0.73 18.91 74.30
CA GLN A 834 -1.95 19.70 74.42
C GLN A 834 -3.05 18.94 75.18
N GLN A 835 -3.15 17.62 74.97
CA GLN A 835 -4.07 16.74 75.72
C GLN A 835 -3.72 16.67 77.21
N TRP A 836 -2.43 16.58 77.54
CA TRP A 836 -1.98 16.68 78.94
C TRP A 836 -2.32 18.04 79.53
N HIS A 837 -2.13 19.13 78.79
CA HIS A 837 -2.51 20.47 79.24
C HIS A 837 -4.00 20.58 79.56
N TYR A 838 -4.89 20.16 78.66
CA TYR A 838 -6.33 20.13 78.90
C TYR A 838 -6.71 19.25 80.08
N LEU A 839 -6.01 18.12 80.28
CA LEU A 839 -6.29 17.20 81.37
C LEU A 839 -5.98 17.84 82.73
N PHE A 840 -4.77 18.39 82.88
CA PHE A 840 -4.39 19.08 84.12
C PHE A 840 -5.29 20.31 84.36
N SER A 841 -5.59 21.10 83.33
CA SER A 841 -6.51 22.24 83.43
C SER A 841 -7.91 21.83 83.91
N THR A 842 -8.47 20.77 83.33
CA THR A 842 -9.79 20.21 83.71
C THR A 842 -9.81 19.75 85.17
N LEU A 843 -8.72 19.12 85.63
CA LEU A 843 -8.59 18.65 87.02
C LEU A 843 -8.44 19.80 88.01
N GLU A 844 -7.63 20.81 87.70
CA GLU A 844 -7.42 22.01 88.52
C GLU A 844 -8.73 22.80 88.65
N GLN A 845 -9.38 23.12 87.54
CA GLN A 845 -10.64 23.87 87.52
C GLN A 845 -11.77 23.14 88.26
N GLY A 846 -11.87 21.81 88.12
CA GLY A 846 -12.89 21.03 88.82
C GLY A 846 -12.68 20.99 90.34
N ILE A 847 -11.44 21.03 90.83
CA ILE A 847 -11.14 21.12 92.27
C ILE A 847 -11.43 22.53 92.78
N GLU A 848 -10.93 23.57 92.11
CA GLU A 848 -11.04 24.97 92.54
C GLU A 848 -12.49 25.50 92.52
N ASN A 849 -13.29 25.11 91.53
CA ASN A 849 -14.66 25.59 91.36
C ASN A 849 -15.72 24.74 92.09
N GLY A 850 -15.34 23.59 92.65
CA GLY A 850 -16.26 22.66 93.33
C GLY A 850 -17.36 22.04 92.44
N GLN A 851 -17.22 22.15 91.12
CA GLN A 851 -18.17 21.65 90.12
C GLN A 851 -17.73 20.27 89.57
N CYS A 852 -18.63 19.59 88.85
CA CYS A 852 -18.29 18.30 88.25
C CYS A 852 -17.17 18.45 87.20
N PHE A 853 -16.19 17.54 87.20
CA PHE A 853 -15.09 17.56 86.22
C PHE A 853 -15.55 17.46 84.76
N THR A 854 -16.73 16.88 84.51
CA THR A 854 -17.30 16.75 83.16
C THR A 854 -17.96 18.03 82.63
N GLU A 855 -18.13 19.04 83.49
CA GLU A 855 -18.78 20.32 83.16
C GLU A 855 -17.76 21.44 82.91
N GLN A 856 -16.45 21.16 83.04
CA GLN A 856 -15.39 22.14 82.81
C GLN A 856 -15.19 22.41 81.32
N ASN A 857 -14.76 23.64 80.99
CA ASN A 857 -14.62 24.10 79.60
C ASN A 857 -13.66 23.23 78.77
N ASP A 858 -12.54 22.83 79.37
CA ASP A 858 -11.49 22.05 78.67
C ASP A 858 -11.82 20.55 78.56
N TYR A 859 -12.85 20.05 79.25
CA TYR A 859 -13.24 18.63 79.20
C TYR A 859 -13.66 18.20 77.79
N GLN A 860 -14.35 19.07 77.05
CA GLN A 860 -14.76 18.78 75.67
C GLN A 860 -13.58 18.74 74.70
N ALA A 861 -12.44 19.36 75.05
CA ALA A 861 -11.22 19.35 74.25
C ALA A 861 -10.32 18.12 74.51
N LEU A 862 -10.62 17.33 75.55
CA LEU A 862 -9.97 16.05 75.82
C LEU A 862 -10.38 14.98 74.78
N ASN A 863 -9.45 14.09 74.49
CA ASN A 863 -9.71 12.91 73.69
C ASN A 863 -10.63 11.93 74.44
N ALA A 864 -11.26 11.01 73.69
CA ALA A 864 -12.23 10.07 74.25
C ALA A 864 -11.66 9.21 75.40
N PHE A 865 -10.35 8.93 75.40
CA PHE A 865 -9.68 8.20 76.46
C PHE A 865 -9.73 9.00 77.78
N TRP A 866 -9.25 10.23 77.77
CA TRP A 866 -9.22 11.09 78.96
C TRP A 866 -10.61 11.50 79.43
N GLN A 867 -11.55 11.77 78.52
CA GLN A 867 -12.95 12.02 78.86
C GLN A 867 -13.55 10.84 79.64
N LYS A 868 -13.32 9.61 79.16
CA LYS A 868 -13.79 8.39 79.85
C LYS A 868 -13.17 8.26 81.24
N LYS A 869 -11.88 8.59 81.40
CA LYS A 869 -11.18 8.49 82.69
C LYS A 869 -11.61 9.54 83.70
N ILE A 870 -11.84 10.77 83.25
CA ILE A 870 -12.42 11.83 84.08
C ILE A 870 -13.86 11.47 84.49
N LYS A 871 -14.66 10.90 83.59
CA LYS A 871 -15.99 10.39 83.93
C LYS A 871 -15.93 9.26 84.97
N GLU A 872 -14.97 8.33 84.84
CA GLU A 872 -14.74 7.27 85.82
C GLU A 872 -14.35 7.83 87.20
N LEU A 873 -13.53 8.88 87.24
CA LEU A 873 -13.14 9.57 88.47
C LEU A 873 -14.34 10.15 89.23
N THR A 874 -15.36 10.70 88.53
CA THR A 874 -16.56 11.26 89.20
C THR A 874 -17.35 10.23 90.02
N SER A 875 -17.16 8.93 89.76
CA SER A 875 -17.81 7.85 90.51
C SER A 875 -17.10 7.47 91.81
N LYS A 876 -15.89 7.99 92.07
CA LYS A 876 -15.11 7.68 93.27
C LYS A 876 -15.56 8.57 94.44
N GLN A 877 -15.98 7.95 95.54
CA GLN A 877 -16.46 8.66 96.74
C GLN A 877 -15.53 8.54 97.97
N THR A 878 -14.52 7.67 97.92
CA THR A 878 -13.58 7.40 99.01
C THR A 878 -12.36 8.33 98.93
N GLU A 879 -12.03 9.01 100.01
CA GLU A 879 -10.78 9.78 100.13
C GLU A 879 -9.59 8.84 100.36
N THR A 880 -8.50 9.06 99.63
CA THR A 880 -7.29 8.25 99.69
C THR A 880 -6.05 9.14 99.73
N ASN A 881 -5.04 8.76 100.52
CA ASN A 881 -3.77 9.48 100.57
C ASN A 881 -2.94 9.15 99.30
N ARG A 882 -2.49 10.20 98.59
CA ARG A 882 -1.74 10.10 97.33
C ARG A 882 -0.26 10.47 97.44
N GLU A 883 0.23 10.83 98.62
CA GLU A 883 1.60 11.35 98.82
C GLU A 883 2.68 10.35 98.35
N GLU A 884 2.55 9.07 98.70
CA GLU A 884 3.50 8.04 98.28
C GLU A 884 3.46 7.81 96.76
N ALA A 885 2.27 7.76 96.16
CA ALA A 885 2.11 7.61 94.71
C ALA A 885 2.61 8.84 93.92
N THR A 886 2.52 10.05 94.51
CA THR A 886 3.15 11.26 93.97
C THR A 886 4.68 11.16 94.02
N LEU A 887 5.25 10.69 95.14
CA LEU A 887 6.69 10.46 95.25
C LEU A 887 7.17 9.38 94.26
N GLU A 888 6.37 8.32 94.03
CA GLU A 888 6.70 7.31 93.02
C GLU A 888 6.83 7.93 91.63
N LEU A 889 5.88 8.78 91.22
CA LEU A 889 5.91 9.46 89.92
C LEU A 889 7.12 10.40 89.79
N GLU A 890 7.46 11.17 90.83
CA GLU A 890 8.64 12.04 90.85
C GLU A 890 9.96 11.25 90.74
N ILE A 891 10.07 10.12 91.44
CA ILE A 891 11.26 9.26 91.39
C ILE A 891 11.42 8.64 90.00
N LEU A 892 10.32 8.11 89.43
CA LEU A 892 10.32 7.46 88.13
C LEU A 892 10.58 8.43 86.97
N SER A 893 10.22 9.70 87.13
CA SER A 893 10.44 10.76 86.13
C SER A 893 11.73 11.58 86.35
N GLY A 894 12.40 11.41 87.49
CA GLY A 894 13.64 12.13 87.83
C GLY A 894 13.43 13.57 88.32
N ILE A 895 12.20 13.96 88.67
CA ILE A 895 11.89 15.28 89.22
C ILE A 895 12.25 15.34 90.71
N PRO A 896 12.85 16.45 91.20
CA PRO A 896 13.17 16.61 92.63
C PRO A 896 11.89 16.80 93.47
N SER A 897 11.80 16.07 94.58
CA SER A 897 10.75 16.25 95.59
C SER A 897 11.10 17.40 96.56
N PRO A 898 10.12 18.03 97.25
CA PRO A 898 10.36 19.04 98.28
C PRO A 898 11.36 18.59 99.36
N SER A 899 12.15 19.52 99.91
CA SER A 899 13.22 19.26 100.87
C SER A 899 12.75 18.48 102.10
N GLU A 900 11.51 18.73 102.54
CA GLU A 900 10.91 18.13 103.73
C GLU A 900 10.59 16.64 103.55
N LEU A 901 10.52 16.16 102.29
CA LEU A 901 10.12 14.80 101.95
C LEU A 901 11.30 13.89 101.56
N GLN A 902 12.55 14.34 101.63
CA GLN A 902 13.72 13.57 101.16
C GLN A 902 13.87 12.20 101.84
N GLN A 903 13.62 12.11 103.16
CA GLN A 903 13.71 10.83 103.86
C GLN A 903 12.65 9.83 103.36
N ARG A 904 11.40 10.27 103.18
CA ARG A 904 10.33 9.45 102.61
C ARG A 904 10.62 9.07 101.16
N ARG A 905 11.17 9.99 100.36
CA ARG A 905 11.59 9.74 98.98
C ARG A 905 12.61 8.60 98.90
N MET A 906 13.60 8.57 99.79
CA MET A 906 14.60 7.48 99.84
C MET A 906 13.94 6.12 100.10
N THR A 907 13.00 6.05 101.04
CA THR A 907 12.26 4.82 101.34
C THR A 907 11.44 4.34 100.15
N VAL A 908 10.68 5.23 99.50
CA VAL A 908 9.88 4.90 98.30
C VAL A 908 10.79 4.49 97.14
N GLN A 909 11.96 5.12 96.98
CA GLN A 909 12.94 4.79 95.94
C GLN A 909 13.52 3.38 96.10
N VAL A 910 13.81 2.95 97.34
CA VAL A 910 14.27 1.58 97.62
C VAL A 910 13.19 0.55 97.31
N ASN A 911 11.94 0.82 97.71
CA ASN A 911 10.79 -0.06 97.43
C ASN A 911 10.49 -0.17 95.92
N LEU A 912 10.57 0.94 95.18
CA LEU A 912 10.45 0.96 93.72
C LEU A 912 11.58 0.17 93.05
N MET A 913 12.82 0.31 93.51
CA MET A 913 13.96 -0.43 92.96
C MET A 913 13.79 -1.94 93.16
N GLN A 914 13.30 -2.37 94.32
CA GLN A 914 13.05 -3.78 94.62
C GLN A 914 11.90 -4.37 93.77
N SER A 915 10.84 -3.59 93.51
CA SER A 915 9.72 -4.00 92.64
C SER A 915 10.04 -3.96 91.14
N GLN A 916 10.91 -3.04 90.69
CA GLN A 916 11.41 -2.96 89.32
C GLN A 916 12.35 -4.14 88.98
N MET A 917 13.25 -4.52 89.90
CA MET A 917 14.15 -5.66 89.69
C MET A 917 13.42 -7.03 89.64
N SER A 918 12.24 -7.13 90.25
CA SER A 918 11.44 -8.37 90.25
C SER A 918 10.46 -8.46 89.08
N SER A 919 9.99 -7.34 88.53
CA SER A 919 8.99 -7.33 87.45
C SER A 919 9.56 -7.18 86.04
N GLY A 920 10.73 -6.53 85.86
CA GLY A 920 11.38 -6.34 84.55
C GLY A 920 10.58 -5.52 83.53
N ALA A 921 9.46 -4.90 83.94
CA ALA A 921 8.58 -4.15 83.07
C ALA A 921 9.09 -2.71 82.86
N ALA A 922 8.99 -2.22 81.61
CA ALA A 922 9.32 -0.82 81.28
C ALA A 922 8.43 0.16 82.08
N ILE A 923 9.02 1.28 82.49
CA ILE A 923 8.33 2.31 83.28
C ILE A 923 7.35 3.06 82.37
N ASP A 924 6.05 2.91 82.63
CA ASP A 924 4.98 3.64 81.95
C ASP A 924 4.44 4.75 82.88
N LEU A 925 4.97 5.96 82.70
CA LEU A 925 4.60 7.14 83.48
C LEU A 925 3.10 7.50 83.30
N PRO A 926 2.52 7.53 82.08
CA PRO A 926 1.08 7.73 81.89
C PRO A 926 0.21 6.70 82.63
N ALA A 927 0.57 5.41 82.60
CA ALA A 927 -0.17 4.37 83.31
C ALA A 927 -0.08 4.55 84.84
N LYS A 928 1.08 4.96 85.35
CA LYS A 928 1.26 5.30 86.77
C LYS A 928 0.47 6.55 87.17
N PHE A 929 0.43 7.57 86.33
CA PHE A 929 -0.43 8.74 86.54
C PHE A 929 -1.90 8.36 86.56
N TYR A 930 -2.32 7.48 85.66
CA TYR A 930 -3.68 6.96 85.64
C TYR A 930 -4.05 6.23 86.95
N GLN A 931 -3.15 5.41 87.50
CA GLN A 931 -3.33 4.75 88.80
C GLN A 931 -3.43 5.77 89.94
N TRP A 932 -2.57 6.78 89.91
CA TRP A 932 -2.60 7.91 90.85
C TRP A 932 -3.95 8.64 90.79
N LEU A 933 -4.44 8.94 89.59
CA LEU A 933 -5.67 9.67 89.34
C LEU A 933 -6.90 8.92 89.89
N LEU A 934 -7.01 7.61 89.63
CA LEU A 934 -8.20 6.82 89.98
C LEU A 934 -8.17 6.17 91.38
N SER A 935 -7.15 6.44 92.19
CA SER A 935 -6.98 5.86 93.54
C SER A 935 -8.12 6.19 94.51
N GLY A 936 -8.84 7.30 94.31
CA GLY A 936 -9.96 7.74 95.14
C GLY A 936 -10.58 9.05 94.62
N LYS A 937 -11.37 9.73 95.45
CA LYS A 937 -11.92 11.07 95.17
C LYS A 937 -10.81 12.12 95.24
N LEU A 938 -10.79 13.09 94.32
CA LEU A 938 -9.90 14.27 94.39
C LEU A 938 -10.50 15.35 95.29
N THR A 939 -9.65 15.98 96.10
CA THR A 939 -9.99 17.02 97.07
C THR A 939 -9.06 18.22 96.92
N GLU A 940 -9.34 19.33 97.62
CA GLU A 940 -8.47 20.53 97.61
C GLU A 940 -7.02 20.22 98.05
N GLN A 941 -6.83 19.25 98.94
CA GLN A 941 -5.49 18.85 99.41
C GLN A 941 -4.65 18.21 98.29
N ASP A 942 -5.29 17.61 97.29
CA ASP A 942 -4.62 16.97 96.16
C ASP A 942 -4.11 17.99 95.12
N LEU A 943 -4.55 19.26 95.16
CA LEU A 943 -4.11 20.29 94.21
C LEU A 943 -2.59 20.52 94.28
N VAL A 944 -2.03 20.53 95.50
CA VAL A 944 -0.58 20.66 95.71
C VAL A 944 0.19 19.45 95.15
N LEU A 945 -0.40 18.25 95.25
CA LEU A 945 0.18 17.03 94.68
C LEU A 945 0.09 17.00 93.15
N LEU A 946 -1.00 17.53 92.59
CA LEU A 946 -1.21 17.66 91.14
C LEU A 946 -0.21 18.64 90.50
N GLN A 947 0.06 19.78 91.16
CA GLN A 947 1.08 20.75 90.72
C GLN A 947 2.49 20.16 90.68
N ARG A 948 2.78 19.19 91.55
CA ARG A 948 4.08 18.49 91.57
C ARG A 948 4.24 17.47 90.45
N ILE A 949 3.13 16.88 90.00
CA ILE A 949 3.10 15.85 88.94
C ILE A 949 3.00 16.46 87.56
N LYS A 950 2.33 17.62 87.42
CA LYS A 950 2.12 18.33 86.15
C LYS A 950 3.38 18.50 85.29
N PRO A 951 4.56 18.86 85.83
CA PRO A 951 5.79 19.00 85.04
C PRO A 951 6.34 17.70 84.45
N ILE A 952 5.84 16.53 84.86
CA ILE A 952 6.25 15.23 84.32
C ILE A 952 5.73 15.03 82.89
N PHE A 953 4.58 15.65 82.56
CA PHE A 953 3.81 15.36 81.34
C PHE A 953 3.64 16.57 80.40
N GLN A 954 4.18 17.73 80.77
CA GLN A 954 4.19 18.98 79.97
C GLN A 954 5.61 19.27 79.48
#